data_AF-N1UD16-F1
#
_entry.id   AF-N1UD16-F1
#
_cell.length_a   1.000
_cell.length_b   1.000
_cell.length_c   1.000
_cell.angle_alpha   90.00
_cell.angle_beta   90.00
_cell.angle_gamma   90.00
#
_symmetry.space_group_name_H-M   'P 1'
#
loop_
_entity.id
_entity.type
_entity.pdbx_description
1 polymer ?
#
loop_
_entity_poly.entity_id
_entity_poly.type
_entity_poly.pdbx_seq_one_letter_code
_entity_poly.pdbx_strand_id
1 'polypeptide(L)'
;MGDTQYQEEMIHSETKKCILKFYNSFPDHDPTLALVYYYQGEQFFRMGDVLSGFELFGRSAGLLENPSMVPKEVVGLAEDPYTRKERLLYSISRANLYVRLGDTEKAISTLNLTSESANEFYYIQEWIETLVAQAEIYRKEKSHSKAKEGVDRAITLLLSHPHLISELKYFLIYKLFKIQSELNFESGRFFEGFQSLNLLRKLNLYRQFVRIPHESEDPSFTADIVRLQNIIRKQKFVYTAIQNALEKKEKSESLLKEYQDLSKDLEKEFSVINRKNPDLDGYLGIFSKEPAVTDLLNSDEGYLRIESTDDKIRIYRATASNEEYLDQTGKLEEVLSRISNSGKIPFVSRKIWFVQLGDHIDFERIRNTLPKKFSLIFRPSHLRPLQEKDQRIARNVAIVEGSPNYDSTLPVKKIASNQILTRLLDTDMLVAPFPSISGDNSFGESFSEQSLSIRDLFHNRSEISSALFYEKTKLDLGKISEVYEVLNASGIRNVSICLLNTVCETVFPESVLSDFVPGSLFLGSSVLRKKETRRSSENLHVLARKNERKENLREAYTYAFSHRSFQKTENTNLLGELDMLRLRWKLSPGTTMKEIYGDLLNDTEEDSVKDSILFSALLTCYLDKNLSDCVSYSFEDVADSSKKNLLKTLYSFKSGVPVVPSALKVLDKVISPFYDPYLYYKNILKIARTNYEPEAGEFVGKLALENSSDSEEIRGAEEILQGLYAQKYFLQGATLSKIKSVERKSYI
;
A
#
# COMPACT_ATOMS: atom_id res chain seq x y z
N MET A 1 -26.08 15.51 -45.69
CA MET A 1 -26.32 16.90 -45.21
C MET A 1 -27.61 16.92 -44.41
N GLY A 2 -27.53 16.63 -43.12
CA GLY A 2 -28.65 16.70 -42.18
C GLY A 2 -28.10 16.99 -40.79
N ASP A 3 -28.72 17.95 -40.09
CA ASP A 3 -28.53 18.33 -38.67
C ASP A 3 -27.25 19.07 -38.21
N THR A 4 -26.60 19.88 -39.05
CA THR A 4 -25.55 20.81 -38.55
C THR A 4 -26.12 22.10 -37.94
N GLN A 5 -27.30 22.55 -38.37
CA GLN A 5 -27.92 23.80 -37.89
C GLN A 5 -28.34 23.73 -36.41
N TYR A 6 -28.82 22.57 -35.93
CA TYR A 6 -29.23 22.41 -34.53
C TYR A 6 -28.05 22.31 -33.55
N GLN A 7 -26.86 21.86 -34.00
CA GLN A 7 -25.67 21.78 -33.14
C GLN A 7 -24.98 23.14 -32.95
N GLU A 8 -25.00 24.02 -33.94
CA GLU A 8 -24.41 25.37 -33.84
C GLU A 8 -25.11 26.26 -32.81
N GLU A 9 -26.44 26.11 -32.68
CA GLU A 9 -27.24 26.88 -31.71
C GLU A 9 -26.98 26.48 -30.25
N MET A 10 -26.47 25.27 -30.00
CA MET A 10 -26.12 24.78 -28.66
C MET A 10 -24.71 25.19 -28.19
N ILE A 11 -23.85 25.71 -29.08
CA ILE A 11 -22.48 26.10 -28.74
C ILE A 11 -22.46 27.59 -28.37
N HIS A 12 -22.30 27.91 -27.08
CA HIS A 12 -22.29 29.30 -26.62
C HIS A 12 -21.02 30.10 -26.96
N SER A 13 -19.92 29.45 -27.35
CA SER A 13 -18.65 30.11 -27.68
C SER A 13 -18.56 30.43 -29.17
N GLU A 14 -18.47 31.71 -29.52
CA GLU A 14 -18.29 32.18 -30.91
C GLU A 14 -17.00 31.64 -31.55
N THR A 15 -15.91 31.49 -30.78
CA THR A 15 -14.67 30.86 -31.25
C THR A 15 -14.91 29.41 -31.66
N LYS A 16 -15.66 28.64 -30.85
CA LYS A 16 -15.99 27.24 -31.18
C LYS A 16 -16.92 27.14 -32.38
N LYS A 17 -17.90 28.04 -32.52
CA LYS A 17 -18.75 28.12 -33.74
C LYS A 17 -17.91 28.41 -34.98
N CYS A 18 -16.98 29.35 -34.89
CA CYS A 18 -16.11 29.73 -36.00
C CYS A 18 -15.20 28.55 -36.42
N ILE A 19 -14.59 27.86 -35.46
CA ILE A 19 -13.79 26.64 -35.70
C ILE A 19 -14.65 25.54 -36.35
N LEU A 20 -15.87 25.30 -35.85
CA LEU A 20 -16.77 24.31 -36.42
C LEU A 20 -17.16 24.65 -37.87
N LYS A 21 -17.50 25.92 -38.15
CA LYS A 21 -17.80 26.41 -39.50
C LYS A 21 -16.62 26.29 -40.44
N PHE A 22 -15.42 26.60 -39.95
CA PHE A 22 -14.19 26.48 -40.70
C PHE A 22 -13.93 25.03 -41.11
N TYR A 23 -13.93 24.08 -40.17
CA TYR A 23 -13.69 22.67 -40.51
C TYR A 23 -14.83 22.01 -41.30
N ASN A 24 -16.08 22.44 -41.12
CA ASN A 24 -17.18 22.00 -41.99
C ASN A 24 -17.02 22.47 -43.44
N SER A 25 -16.45 23.66 -43.62
CA SER A 25 -16.19 24.24 -44.96
C SER A 25 -14.87 23.75 -45.56
N PHE A 26 -13.92 23.37 -44.70
CA PHE A 26 -12.56 22.94 -45.04
C PHE A 26 -12.19 21.64 -44.29
N PRO A 27 -12.85 20.52 -44.61
CA PRO A 27 -12.66 19.26 -43.88
C PRO A 27 -11.22 18.71 -43.98
N ASP A 28 -10.53 19.00 -45.07
CA ASP A 28 -9.11 18.62 -45.26
C ASP A 28 -8.15 19.39 -44.33
N HIS A 29 -8.65 20.38 -43.58
CA HIS A 29 -7.88 21.11 -42.60
C HIS A 29 -8.10 20.59 -41.17
N ASP A 30 -9.02 19.64 -40.94
CA ASP A 30 -9.32 19.07 -39.62
C ASP A 30 -8.40 17.86 -39.31
N PRO A 31 -7.49 17.95 -38.31
CA PRO A 31 -6.64 16.82 -37.94
C PRO A 31 -7.44 15.62 -37.39
N THR A 32 -8.68 15.82 -36.95
CA THR A 32 -9.58 14.75 -36.50
C THR A 32 -9.98 13.84 -37.66
N LEU A 33 -10.05 14.36 -38.89
CA LEU A 33 -10.32 13.58 -40.09
C LEU A 33 -9.24 12.53 -40.35
N ALA A 34 -7.97 12.84 -40.00
CA ALA A 34 -6.89 11.87 -40.10
C ALA A 34 -7.13 10.64 -39.20
N LEU A 35 -7.68 10.83 -38.01
CA LEU A 35 -8.06 9.75 -37.09
C LEU A 35 -9.21 8.90 -37.66
N VAL A 36 -10.20 9.53 -38.30
CA VAL A 36 -11.30 8.83 -38.98
C VAL A 36 -10.77 7.94 -40.10
N TYR A 37 -9.91 8.49 -40.97
CA TYR A 37 -9.28 7.70 -42.04
C TYR A 37 -8.41 6.56 -41.49
N TYR A 38 -7.70 6.78 -40.39
CA TYR A 38 -6.94 5.72 -39.72
C TYR A 38 -7.85 4.55 -39.29
N TYR A 39 -8.92 4.82 -38.56
CA TYR A 39 -9.81 3.75 -38.09
C TYR A 39 -10.59 3.09 -39.23
N GLN A 40 -11.01 3.84 -40.24
CA GLN A 40 -11.60 3.25 -41.44
C GLN A 40 -10.60 2.32 -42.15
N GLY A 41 -9.35 2.74 -42.27
CA GLY A 41 -8.27 1.91 -42.83
C GLY A 41 -8.09 0.60 -42.06
N GLU A 42 -8.02 0.65 -40.73
CA GLU A 42 -7.95 -0.56 -39.88
C GLU A 42 -9.17 -1.48 -40.07
N GLN A 43 -10.37 -0.93 -40.26
CA GLN A 43 -11.56 -1.74 -40.56
C GLN A 43 -11.48 -2.44 -41.92
N PHE A 44 -11.05 -1.73 -42.97
CA PHE A 44 -10.86 -2.34 -44.30
C PHE A 44 -9.80 -3.45 -44.27
N PHE A 45 -8.69 -3.25 -43.55
CA PHE A 45 -7.70 -4.30 -43.31
C PHE A 45 -8.30 -5.54 -42.62
N ARG A 46 -9.16 -5.35 -41.61
CA ARG A 46 -9.86 -6.46 -40.93
C ARG A 46 -10.85 -7.20 -41.84
N MET A 47 -11.47 -6.48 -42.78
CA MET A 47 -12.37 -7.05 -43.79
C MET A 47 -11.63 -7.70 -44.97
N GLY A 48 -10.30 -7.59 -45.03
CA GLY A 48 -9.46 -8.15 -46.09
C GLY A 48 -9.28 -7.23 -47.31
N ASP A 49 -9.85 -6.02 -47.31
CA ASP A 49 -9.66 -5.02 -48.35
C ASP A 49 -8.42 -4.16 -48.07
N VAL A 50 -7.26 -4.73 -48.41
CA VAL A 50 -5.97 -4.12 -48.14
C VAL A 50 -5.75 -2.84 -48.95
N LEU A 51 -6.28 -2.74 -50.17
CA LEU A 51 -6.06 -1.60 -51.07
C LEU A 51 -6.76 -0.35 -50.55
N SER A 52 -8.06 -0.44 -50.23
CA SER A 52 -8.79 0.69 -49.64
C SER A 52 -8.23 1.05 -48.26
N GLY A 53 -7.81 0.07 -47.47
CA GLY A 53 -7.12 0.31 -46.21
C GLY A 53 -5.83 1.12 -46.38
N PHE A 54 -5.01 0.75 -47.36
CA PHE A 54 -3.73 1.41 -47.66
C PHE A 54 -3.93 2.86 -48.12
N GLU A 55 -4.91 3.12 -48.99
CA GLU A 55 -5.23 4.47 -49.45
C GLU A 55 -5.64 5.39 -48.29
N LEU A 56 -6.47 4.88 -47.37
CA LEU A 56 -6.93 5.64 -46.21
C LEU A 56 -5.79 5.95 -45.23
N PHE A 57 -4.85 5.01 -45.02
CA PHE A 57 -3.64 5.30 -44.25
C PHE A 57 -2.78 6.38 -44.92
N GLY A 58 -2.67 6.36 -46.25
CA GLY A 58 -1.98 7.41 -47.02
C GLY A 58 -2.62 8.79 -46.84
N ARG A 59 -3.95 8.88 -46.94
CA ARG A 59 -4.71 10.12 -46.71
C ARG A 59 -4.54 10.63 -45.28
N SER A 60 -4.58 9.73 -44.30
CA SER A 60 -4.32 10.05 -42.90
C SER A 60 -2.91 10.62 -42.69
N ALA A 61 -1.89 9.97 -43.27
CA ALA A 61 -0.50 10.40 -43.13
C ALA A 61 -0.24 11.77 -43.79
N GLY A 62 -0.86 12.03 -44.95
CA GLY A 62 -0.79 13.32 -45.64
C GLY A 62 -1.42 14.46 -44.84
N LEU A 63 -2.57 14.23 -44.19
CA LEU A 63 -3.21 15.23 -43.33
C LEU A 63 -2.36 15.59 -42.11
N LEU A 64 -1.67 14.61 -41.52
CA LEU A 64 -0.82 14.82 -40.34
C LEU A 64 0.53 15.48 -40.66
N GLU A 65 0.95 15.53 -41.94
CA GLU A 65 2.22 16.15 -42.31
C GLU A 65 2.23 17.66 -42.07
N ASN A 66 1.16 18.33 -42.45
CA ASN A 66 0.98 19.74 -42.16
C ASN A 66 -0.51 20.04 -42.04
N PRO A 67 -1.13 19.74 -40.88
CA PRO A 67 -2.54 20.00 -40.67
C PRO A 67 -2.83 21.47 -40.94
N SER A 68 -3.94 21.69 -41.65
CA SER A 68 -4.42 23.01 -42.07
C SER A 68 -3.49 23.81 -43.01
N MET A 69 -2.46 23.19 -43.61
CA MET A 69 -1.53 23.83 -44.55
C MET A 69 -0.84 25.09 -44.00
N VAL A 70 -0.44 25.04 -42.73
CA VAL A 70 0.26 26.16 -42.07
C VAL A 70 1.58 26.49 -42.82
N PRO A 71 1.87 27.76 -43.11
CA PRO A 71 3.13 28.15 -43.76
C PRO A 71 4.35 27.60 -43.01
N LYS A 72 5.33 27.05 -43.74
CA LYS A 72 6.49 26.37 -43.15
C LYS A 72 7.31 27.28 -42.24
N GLU A 73 7.28 28.58 -42.51
CA GLU A 73 7.96 29.64 -41.76
C GLU A 73 7.36 29.84 -40.37
N VAL A 74 6.10 29.42 -40.17
CA VAL A 74 5.31 29.63 -38.96
C VAL A 74 5.17 28.35 -38.12
N VAL A 75 5.37 27.17 -38.73
CA VAL A 75 5.24 25.87 -38.04
C VAL A 75 6.12 25.81 -36.78
N GLY A 76 5.50 25.52 -35.63
CA GLY A 76 6.16 25.47 -34.34
C GLY A 76 6.53 26.82 -33.73
N LEU A 77 6.09 27.94 -34.31
CA LEU A 77 6.23 29.28 -33.73
C LEU A 77 4.93 29.73 -33.04
N ALA A 78 4.94 30.90 -32.40
CA ALA A 78 3.78 31.42 -31.67
C ALA A 78 2.54 31.68 -32.54
N GLU A 79 2.73 31.84 -33.86
CA GLU A 79 1.67 32.03 -34.84
C GLU A 79 1.12 30.68 -35.39
N ASP A 80 1.71 29.54 -35.00
CA ASP A 80 1.18 28.21 -35.33
C ASP A 80 -0.13 27.98 -34.54
N PRO A 81 -1.26 27.63 -35.19
CA PRO A 81 -2.48 27.26 -34.49
C PRO A 81 -2.34 25.99 -33.65
N TYR A 82 -1.30 25.19 -33.90
CA TYR A 82 -1.00 23.98 -33.14
C TYR A 82 0.18 24.21 -32.21
N THR A 83 0.04 23.76 -30.97
CA THR A 83 1.16 23.75 -30.02
C THR A 83 2.29 22.84 -30.50
N ARG A 84 3.53 23.12 -30.08
CA ARG A 84 4.68 22.24 -30.39
C ARG A 84 4.43 20.81 -29.94
N LYS A 85 3.81 20.63 -28.78
CA LYS A 85 3.39 19.34 -28.28
C LYS A 85 2.47 18.59 -29.25
N GLU A 86 1.44 19.24 -29.79
CA GLU A 86 0.54 18.64 -30.78
C GLU A 86 1.29 18.27 -32.07
N ARG A 87 2.18 19.13 -32.55
CA ARG A 87 3.04 18.84 -33.73
C ARG A 87 3.92 17.60 -33.52
N LEU A 88 4.48 17.42 -32.32
CA LEU A 88 5.23 16.20 -31.96
C LEU A 88 4.34 14.96 -32.00
N LEU A 89 3.13 15.03 -31.41
CA LEU A 89 2.18 13.92 -31.41
C LEU A 89 1.70 13.55 -32.83
N TYR A 90 1.47 14.54 -33.70
CA TYR A 90 1.17 14.30 -35.11
C TYR A 90 2.34 13.62 -35.82
N SER A 91 3.58 14.02 -35.53
CA SER A 91 4.77 13.41 -36.12
C SER A 91 4.96 11.94 -35.70
N ILE A 92 4.73 11.63 -34.41
CA ILE A 92 4.72 10.25 -33.90
C ILE A 92 3.62 9.42 -34.59
N SER A 93 2.40 9.98 -34.66
CA SER A 93 1.26 9.31 -35.29
C SER A 93 1.50 9.05 -36.78
N ARG A 94 2.09 10.02 -37.48
CA ARG A 94 2.49 9.90 -38.89
C ARG A 94 3.56 8.83 -39.09
N ALA A 95 4.54 8.73 -38.20
CA ALA A 95 5.54 7.66 -38.25
C ALA A 95 4.90 6.27 -38.09
N ASN A 96 3.93 6.12 -37.19
CA ASN A 96 3.18 4.86 -37.05
C ASN A 96 2.41 4.50 -38.35
N LEU A 97 1.85 5.49 -39.04
CA LEU A 97 1.21 5.29 -40.35
C LEU A 97 2.21 4.87 -41.42
N TYR A 98 3.42 5.45 -41.45
CA TYR A 98 4.47 5.02 -42.39
C TYR A 98 4.87 3.55 -42.17
N VAL A 99 4.94 3.09 -40.91
CA VAL A 99 5.15 1.66 -40.61
C VAL A 99 4.01 0.80 -41.17
N ARG A 100 2.76 1.25 -41.05
CA ARG A 100 1.60 0.54 -41.64
C ARG A 100 1.64 0.51 -43.17
N LEU A 101 2.18 1.56 -43.78
CA LEU A 101 2.40 1.67 -45.23
C LEU A 101 3.64 0.90 -45.72
N GLY A 102 4.42 0.30 -44.82
CA GLY A 102 5.63 -0.45 -45.15
C GLY A 102 6.89 0.40 -45.37
N ASP A 103 6.84 1.70 -45.06
CA ASP A 103 7.96 2.65 -45.20
C ASP A 103 8.62 2.91 -43.83
N THR A 104 9.41 1.95 -43.37
CA THR A 104 10.08 2.02 -42.06
C THR A 104 11.22 3.03 -42.04
N GLU A 105 11.90 3.25 -43.16
CA GLU A 105 12.97 4.26 -43.26
C GLU A 105 12.43 5.68 -43.03
N LYS A 106 11.31 6.03 -43.69
CA LYS A 106 10.66 7.33 -43.49
C LYS A 106 10.06 7.46 -42.09
N ALA A 107 9.56 6.36 -41.51
CA ALA A 107 9.12 6.34 -40.12
C ALA A 107 10.28 6.67 -39.16
N ILE A 108 11.43 6.01 -39.29
CA ILE A 108 12.61 6.26 -38.46
C ILE A 108 13.15 7.68 -38.65
N SER A 109 13.24 8.17 -39.89
CA SER A 109 13.64 9.56 -40.18
C SER A 109 12.73 10.56 -39.48
N THR A 110 11.42 10.36 -39.56
CA THR A 110 10.43 11.21 -38.88
C THR A 110 10.60 11.17 -37.36
N LEU A 111 10.80 9.98 -36.79
CA LEU A 111 10.98 9.80 -35.34
C LEU A 111 12.30 10.41 -34.85
N ASN A 112 13.38 10.35 -35.62
CA ASN A 112 14.65 10.99 -35.24
C ASN A 112 14.50 12.51 -35.11
N LEU A 113 13.90 13.16 -36.11
CA LEU A 113 13.60 14.59 -36.06
C LEU A 113 12.68 14.93 -34.88
N THR A 114 11.65 14.10 -34.65
CA THR A 114 10.73 14.27 -33.51
C THR A 114 11.46 14.15 -32.17
N SER A 115 12.38 13.20 -32.04
CA SER A 115 13.20 13.00 -30.84
C SER A 115 14.11 14.19 -30.57
N GLU A 116 14.73 14.77 -31.61
CA GLU A 116 15.57 15.95 -31.49
C GLU A 116 14.77 17.16 -31.01
N SER A 117 13.62 17.44 -31.65
CA SER A 117 12.72 18.51 -31.23
C SER A 117 12.14 18.30 -29.83
N ALA A 118 11.80 17.06 -29.47
CA ALA A 118 11.30 16.76 -28.13
C ALA A 118 12.37 16.99 -27.05
N ASN A 119 13.63 16.64 -27.34
CA ASN A 119 14.75 16.91 -26.45
C ASN A 119 15.03 18.42 -26.32
N GLU A 120 15.01 19.16 -27.43
CA GLU A 120 15.27 20.61 -27.46
C GLU A 120 14.33 21.39 -26.54
N PHE A 121 13.04 21.02 -26.50
CA PHE A 121 12.01 21.70 -25.72
C PHE A 121 11.62 20.95 -24.43
N TYR A 122 12.38 19.93 -24.03
CA TYR A 122 12.14 19.16 -22.82
C TYR A 122 10.77 18.45 -22.75
N TYR A 123 10.24 18.05 -23.91
CA TYR A 123 9.06 17.19 -24.07
C TYR A 123 9.40 15.71 -23.83
N ILE A 124 9.90 15.41 -22.62
CA ILE A 124 10.36 14.07 -22.21
C ILE A 124 9.29 12.98 -22.40
N GLN A 125 8.01 13.28 -22.19
CA GLN A 125 6.93 12.31 -22.43
C GLN A 125 6.87 11.88 -23.91
N GLU A 126 6.78 12.84 -24.82
CA GLU A 126 6.75 12.60 -26.26
C GLU A 126 8.06 11.99 -26.74
N TRP A 127 9.18 12.33 -26.08
CA TRP A 127 10.47 11.73 -26.36
C TRP A 127 10.50 10.23 -26.02
N ILE A 128 10.00 9.84 -24.84
CA ILE A 128 9.86 8.43 -24.45
C ILE A 128 8.97 7.69 -25.47
N GLU A 129 7.84 8.29 -25.87
CA GLU A 129 6.94 7.68 -26.85
C GLU A 129 7.62 7.47 -28.21
N THR A 130 8.40 8.45 -28.65
CA THR A 130 9.22 8.38 -29.87
C THR A 130 10.24 7.24 -29.79
N LEU A 131 10.99 7.15 -28.70
CA LEU A 131 12.00 6.10 -28.49
C LEU A 131 11.37 4.70 -28.44
N VAL A 132 10.20 4.55 -27.83
CA VAL A 132 9.46 3.28 -27.80
C VAL A 132 9.00 2.86 -29.20
N ALA A 133 8.50 3.82 -30.00
CA ALA A 133 8.12 3.55 -31.39
C ALA A 133 9.33 3.13 -32.24
N GLN A 134 10.46 3.84 -32.11
CA GLN A 134 11.72 3.47 -32.79
C GLN A 134 12.19 2.07 -32.39
N ALA A 135 12.20 1.78 -31.09
CA ALA A 135 12.62 0.48 -30.60
C ALA A 135 11.74 -0.68 -31.09
N GLU A 136 10.44 -0.47 -31.22
CA GLU A 136 9.54 -1.47 -31.80
C GLU A 136 9.85 -1.73 -33.27
N ILE A 137 10.07 -0.68 -34.07
CA ILE A 137 10.44 -0.80 -35.48
C ILE A 137 11.76 -1.56 -35.60
N TYR A 138 12.80 -1.12 -34.89
CA TYR A 138 14.11 -1.79 -34.91
C TYR A 138 14.05 -3.23 -34.43
N ARG A 139 13.20 -3.57 -33.45
CA ARG A 139 13.00 -4.96 -33.02
C ARG A 139 12.38 -5.80 -34.14
N LYS A 140 11.35 -5.29 -34.82
CA LYS A 140 10.71 -5.99 -35.95
C LYS A 140 11.68 -6.20 -37.12
N GLU A 141 12.58 -5.26 -37.34
CA GLU A 141 13.66 -5.34 -38.34
C GLU A 141 14.88 -6.17 -37.89
N LYS A 142 14.84 -6.77 -36.69
CA LYS A 142 15.95 -7.55 -36.09
C LYS A 142 17.22 -6.73 -35.80
N SER A 143 17.10 -5.41 -35.73
CA SER A 143 18.16 -4.49 -35.30
C SER A 143 18.18 -4.34 -33.78
N HIS A 144 18.49 -5.45 -33.08
CA HIS A 144 18.36 -5.54 -31.62
C HIS A 144 19.24 -4.55 -30.84
N SER A 145 20.41 -4.19 -31.36
CA SER A 145 21.32 -3.24 -30.70
C SER A 145 20.73 -1.82 -30.64
N LYS A 146 20.23 -1.31 -31.76
CA LYS A 146 19.57 0.01 -31.83
C LYS A 146 18.27 0.02 -31.03
N ALA A 147 17.49 -1.06 -31.09
CA ALA A 147 16.29 -1.20 -30.28
C ALA A 147 16.61 -1.12 -28.78
N LYS A 148 17.68 -1.79 -28.34
CA LYS A 148 18.13 -1.77 -26.96
C LYS A 148 18.59 -0.38 -26.51
N GLU A 149 19.38 0.32 -27.34
CA GLU A 149 19.82 1.68 -27.04
C GLU A 149 18.62 2.64 -26.82
N GLY A 150 17.62 2.59 -27.70
CA GLY A 150 16.41 3.40 -27.58
C GLY A 150 15.62 3.08 -26.30
N VAL A 151 15.47 1.79 -25.97
CA VAL A 151 14.77 1.33 -24.76
C VAL A 151 15.50 1.74 -23.48
N ASP A 152 16.82 1.52 -23.41
CA ASP A 152 17.60 1.85 -22.22
C ASP A 152 17.61 3.37 -21.97
N ARG A 153 17.64 4.18 -23.05
CA ARG A 153 17.46 5.64 -22.98
C ARG A 153 16.07 6.03 -22.47
N ALA A 154 15.01 5.44 -23.02
CA ALA A 154 13.64 5.71 -22.60
C ALA A 154 13.39 5.36 -21.13
N ILE A 155 13.94 4.24 -20.65
CA ILE A 155 13.84 3.83 -19.24
C ILE A 155 14.60 4.80 -18.33
N THR A 156 15.80 5.21 -18.74
CA THR A 156 16.59 6.21 -17.99
C THR A 156 15.83 7.54 -17.87
N LEU A 157 15.19 7.99 -18.95
CA LEU A 157 14.33 9.17 -18.93
C LEU A 157 13.12 8.99 -18.01
N LEU A 158 12.44 7.85 -18.08
CA LEU A 158 11.28 7.57 -17.23
C LEU A 158 11.64 7.57 -15.73
N LEU A 159 12.74 6.90 -15.36
CA LEU A 159 13.16 6.78 -13.96
C LEU A 159 13.72 8.10 -13.42
N SER A 160 14.37 8.91 -14.25
CA SER A 160 14.79 10.27 -13.88
C SER A 160 13.63 11.27 -13.79
N HIS A 161 12.43 10.89 -14.25
CA HIS A 161 11.23 11.71 -14.16
C HIS A 161 10.05 10.97 -13.51
N PRO A 162 10.13 10.69 -12.19
CA PRO A 162 9.14 9.83 -11.52
C PRO A 162 7.70 10.33 -11.60
N HIS A 163 7.48 11.65 -11.71
CA HIS A 163 6.14 12.20 -11.91
C HIS A 163 5.49 11.68 -13.21
N LEU A 164 6.25 11.46 -14.28
CA LEU A 164 5.77 10.94 -15.56
C LEU A 164 5.23 9.51 -15.49
N ILE A 165 5.69 8.69 -14.53
CA ILE A 165 5.16 7.33 -14.32
C ILE A 165 3.65 7.39 -14.03
N SER A 166 3.20 8.44 -13.35
CA SER A 166 1.79 8.66 -13.04
C SER A 166 0.99 9.29 -14.18
N GLU A 167 1.65 9.91 -15.17
CA GLU A 167 1.01 10.70 -16.24
C GLU A 167 0.95 9.96 -17.57
N LEU A 168 2.01 9.22 -17.91
CA LEU A 168 2.08 8.43 -19.14
C LEU A 168 0.95 7.40 -19.20
N LYS A 169 0.53 7.03 -20.40
CA LYS A 169 -0.45 5.95 -20.56
C LYS A 169 0.20 4.61 -20.16
N TYR A 170 -0.47 3.80 -19.35
CA TYR A 170 0.14 2.56 -18.82
C TYR A 170 0.58 1.61 -19.95
N PHE A 171 -0.20 1.52 -21.04
CA PHE A 171 0.17 0.68 -22.19
C PHE A 171 1.55 1.05 -22.77
N LEU A 172 1.98 2.31 -22.70
CA LEU A 172 3.27 2.75 -23.22
C LEU A 172 4.41 2.24 -22.32
N ILE A 173 4.23 2.33 -21.00
CA ILE A 173 5.16 1.78 -20.01
C ILE A 173 5.22 0.25 -20.17
N TYR A 174 4.07 -0.41 -20.24
CA TYR A 174 3.96 -1.85 -20.49
C TYR A 174 4.73 -2.26 -21.75
N LYS A 175 4.51 -1.56 -22.86
CA LYS A 175 5.18 -1.81 -24.14
C LYS A 175 6.69 -1.61 -24.04
N LEU A 176 7.16 -0.53 -23.40
CA LEU A 176 8.59 -0.26 -23.18
C LEU A 176 9.29 -1.43 -22.48
N PHE A 177 8.73 -1.88 -21.35
CA PHE A 177 9.34 -2.96 -20.56
C PHE A 177 9.16 -4.34 -21.20
N LYS A 178 8.07 -4.59 -21.93
CA LYS A 178 7.92 -5.82 -22.71
C LYS A 178 8.97 -5.88 -23.81
N ILE A 179 9.17 -4.80 -24.59
CA ILE A 179 10.26 -4.75 -25.59
C ILE A 179 11.61 -5.01 -24.92
N GLN A 180 11.91 -4.37 -23.77
CA GLN A 180 13.17 -4.60 -23.05
C GLN A 180 13.35 -6.07 -22.65
N SER A 181 12.32 -6.68 -22.06
CA SER A 181 12.37 -8.06 -21.61
C SER A 181 12.62 -9.02 -22.77
N GLU A 182 11.93 -8.82 -23.90
CA GLU A 182 12.08 -9.62 -25.11
C GLU A 182 13.48 -9.51 -25.70
N LEU A 183 14.04 -8.30 -25.81
CA LEU A 183 15.42 -8.09 -26.27
C LEU A 183 16.44 -8.79 -25.37
N ASN A 184 16.23 -8.77 -24.05
CA ASN A 184 17.11 -9.45 -23.09
C ASN A 184 17.00 -10.97 -23.21
N PHE A 185 15.79 -11.53 -23.36
CA PHE A 185 15.59 -12.96 -23.59
C PHE A 185 16.24 -13.42 -24.90
N GLU A 186 16.04 -12.68 -26.00
CA GLU A 186 16.66 -12.98 -27.30
C GLU A 186 18.19 -12.89 -27.27
N SER A 187 18.75 -12.06 -26.39
CA SER A 187 20.19 -11.95 -26.17
C SER A 187 20.76 -13.02 -25.22
N GLY A 188 19.94 -13.96 -24.73
CA GLY A 188 20.34 -14.95 -23.71
C GLY A 188 20.51 -14.40 -22.30
N ARG A 189 20.17 -13.13 -22.06
CA ARG A 189 20.24 -12.43 -20.77
C ARG A 189 18.92 -12.57 -20.01
N PHE A 190 18.61 -13.82 -19.64
CA PHE A 190 17.31 -14.18 -19.05
C PHE A 190 17.02 -13.48 -17.73
N PHE A 191 18.03 -13.40 -16.86
CA PHE A 191 17.91 -12.73 -15.56
C PHE A 191 17.45 -11.28 -15.72
N GLU A 192 18.12 -10.51 -16.60
CA GLU A 192 17.77 -9.13 -16.90
C GLU A 192 16.38 -9.01 -17.53
N GLY A 193 15.97 -9.98 -18.37
CA GLY A 193 14.62 -10.03 -18.94
C GLY A 193 13.53 -10.14 -17.85
N PHE A 194 13.72 -11.04 -16.89
CA PHE A 194 12.81 -11.17 -15.74
C PHE A 194 12.85 -9.95 -14.81
N GLN A 195 14.02 -9.33 -14.62
CA GLN A 195 14.14 -8.09 -13.84
C GLN A 195 13.37 -6.92 -14.46
N SER A 196 13.42 -6.76 -15.80
CA SER A 196 12.62 -5.73 -16.50
C SER A 196 11.13 -5.87 -16.22
N LEU A 197 10.62 -7.09 -16.19
CA LEU A 197 9.21 -7.37 -15.90
C LEU A 197 8.86 -7.10 -14.42
N ASN A 198 9.79 -7.36 -13.50
CA ASN A 198 9.60 -7.00 -12.08
C ASN A 198 9.53 -5.48 -11.90
N LEU A 199 10.37 -4.72 -12.61
CA LEU A 199 10.34 -3.26 -12.57
C LEU A 199 9.04 -2.70 -13.16
N LEU A 200 8.53 -3.28 -14.25
CA LEU A 200 7.21 -2.94 -14.80
C LEU A 200 6.11 -3.08 -13.74
N ARG A 201 6.10 -4.16 -12.96
CA ARG A 201 5.13 -4.36 -11.87
C ARG A 201 5.26 -3.27 -10.80
N LYS A 202 6.47 -2.95 -10.35
CA LYS A 202 6.73 -1.88 -9.37
C LYS A 202 6.22 -0.51 -9.86
N LEU A 203 6.46 -0.18 -11.14
CA LEU A 203 6.00 1.08 -11.73
C LEU A 203 4.48 1.17 -11.78
N ASN A 204 3.79 0.05 -12.04
CA ASN A 204 2.33 0.01 -11.99
C ASN A 204 1.82 0.27 -10.56
N LEU A 205 2.40 -0.39 -9.57
CA LEU A 205 2.04 -0.20 -8.16
C LEU A 205 2.28 1.25 -7.73
N TYR A 206 3.46 1.80 -7.99
CA TYR A 206 3.78 3.20 -7.70
C TYR A 206 2.77 4.19 -8.30
N ARG A 207 2.40 3.97 -9.58
CA ARG A 207 1.38 4.77 -10.26
C ARG A 207 0.06 4.77 -9.52
N GLN A 208 -0.39 3.60 -9.03
CA GLN A 208 -1.64 3.47 -8.28
C GLN A 208 -1.57 4.20 -6.93
N PHE A 209 -0.44 4.07 -6.22
CA PHE A 209 -0.23 4.70 -4.92
C PHE A 209 -0.23 6.22 -4.99
N VAL A 210 0.58 6.81 -5.87
CA VAL A 210 0.76 8.28 -5.94
C VAL A 210 -0.53 9.02 -6.33
N ARG A 211 -1.43 8.36 -7.06
CA ARG A 211 -2.68 8.95 -7.53
C ARG A 211 -3.73 9.13 -6.43
N ILE A 212 -3.59 8.45 -5.30
CA ILE A 212 -4.64 8.35 -4.28
C ILE A 212 -4.17 9.05 -3.01
N PRO A 213 -5.00 9.90 -2.37
CA PRO A 213 -4.66 10.43 -1.05
C PRO A 213 -4.72 9.29 -0.02
N HIS A 214 -3.68 9.18 0.80
CA HIS A 214 -3.67 8.21 1.90
C HIS A 214 -3.82 8.94 3.23
N GLU A 215 -4.82 8.54 3.99
CA GLU A 215 -5.10 9.05 5.34
C GLU A 215 -5.03 7.86 6.27
N SER A 216 -4.22 7.94 7.31
CA SER A 216 -4.10 6.90 8.33
C SER A 216 -4.36 7.50 9.70
N GLU A 217 -4.80 6.67 10.64
CA GLU A 217 -4.83 7.01 12.07
C GLU A 217 -3.47 7.46 12.60
N ASP A 218 -2.36 7.03 11.97
CA ASP A 218 -1.01 7.53 12.25
C ASP A 218 -0.79 8.88 11.54
N PRO A 219 -0.79 10.02 12.26
CA PRO A 219 -0.62 11.33 11.64
C PRO A 219 0.75 11.49 10.99
N SER A 220 1.77 10.74 11.46
CA SER A 220 3.11 10.79 10.89
C SER A 220 3.16 10.17 9.50
N PHE A 221 2.44 9.06 9.28
CA PHE A 221 2.32 8.44 7.96
C PHE A 221 1.61 9.38 6.98
N THR A 222 0.46 9.92 7.38
CA THR A 222 -0.29 10.88 6.56
C THR A 222 0.58 12.09 6.18
N ALA A 223 1.36 12.63 7.12
CA ALA A 223 2.26 13.75 6.86
C ALA A 223 3.39 13.40 5.86
N ASP A 224 3.98 12.21 5.97
CA ASP A 224 5.02 11.75 5.03
C ASP A 224 4.44 11.58 3.61
N ILE A 225 3.26 10.98 3.48
CA ILE A 225 2.61 10.81 2.17
C ILE A 225 2.23 12.15 1.54
N VAL A 226 1.69 13.08 2.33
CA VAL A 226 1.37 14.43 1.84
C VAL A 226 2.64 15.15 1.36
N ARG A 227 3.75 15.00 2.09
CA ARG A 227 5.06 15.55 1.68
C ARG A 227 5.52 14.96 0.35
N LEU A 228 5.45 13.63 0.20
CA LEU A 228 5.79 12.92 -1.02
C LEU A 228 4.97 13.44 -2.22
N GLN A 229 3.65 13.50 -2.09
CA GLN A 229 2.75 13.97 -3.15
C GLN A 229 3.01 15.44 -3.50
N ASN A 230 3.36 16.27 -2.52
CA ASN A 230 3.74 17.66 -2.77
C ASN A 230 5.05 17.79 -3.55
N ILE A 231 6.06 16.94 -3.29
CA ILE A 231 7.30 16.91 -4.09
C ILE A 231 6.97 16.57 -5.55
N ILE A 232 6.14 15.55 -5.78
CA ILE A 232 5.74 15.12 -7.14
C ILE A 232 4.97 16.24 -7.87
N ARG A 233 4.04 16.92 -7.18
CA ARG A 233 3.33 18.09 -7.74
C ARG A 233 4.28 19.22 -8.10
N LYS A 234 5.28 19.51 -7.26
CA LYS A 234 6.32 20.51 -7.55
C LYS A 234 7.17 20.10 -8.75
N GLN A 235 7.58 18.83 -8.85
CA GLN A 235 8.31 18.33 -10.02
C GLN A 235 7.53 18.58 -11.31
N LYS A 236 6.23 18.27 -11.32
CA LYS A 236 5.35 18.54 -12.48
C LYS A 236 5.29 20.03 -12.83
N PHE A 237 5.17 20.89 -11.83
CA PHE A 237 5.13 22.34 -12.05
C PHE A 237 6.45 22.85 -12.64
N VAL A 238 7.59 22.46 -12.06
CA VAL A 238 8.92 22.84 -12.54
C VAL A 238 9.16 22.26 -13.94
N TYR A 239 8.74 21.03 -14.21
CA TYR A 239 8.78 20.42 -15.54
C TYR A 239 8.06 21.26 -16.60
N THR A 240 6.83 21.69 -16.29
CA THR A 240 6.05 22.57 -17.18
C THR A 240 6.71 23.96 -17.33
N ALA A 241 7.30 24.48 -16.27
CA ALA A 241 8.03 25.75 -16.30
C ALA A 241 9.28 25.69 -17.19
N ILE A 242 10.02 24.57 -17.18
CA ILE A 242 11.16 24.34 -18.07
C ILE A 242 10.70 24.37 -19.52
N GLN A 243 9.62 23.67 -19.85
CA GLN A 243 9.04 23.66 -21.20
C GLN A 243 8.69 25.09 -21.64
N ASN A 244 7.93 25.82 -20.84
CA ASN A 244 7.53 27.20 -21.14
C ASN A 244 8.72 28.14 -21.33
N ALA A 245 9.77 28.00 -20.49
CA ALA A 245 10.98 28.81 -20.60
C ALA A 245 11.71 28.52 -21.92
N LEU A 246 11.90 27.24 -22.27
CA LEU A 246 12.54 26.85 -23.52
C LEU A 246 11.72 27.27 -24.75
N GLU A 247 10.40 27.22 -24.68
CA GLU A 247 9.53 27.69 -25.76
C GLU A 247 9.69 29.18 -26.04
N LYS A 248 9.81 29.98 -24.97
CA LYS A 248 10.03 31.43 -25.03
C LYS A 248 11.50 31.83 -25.20
N LYS A 249 12.42 30.86 -25.30
CA LYS A 249 13.87 31.07 -25.36
C LYS A 249 14.43 31.83 -24.14
N GLU A 250 13.84 31.58 -22.97
CA GLU A 250 14.29 32.08 -21.67
C GLU A 250 15.29 31.11 -21.02
N LYS A 251 16.06 31.59 -20.03
CA LYS A 251 17.02 30.77 -19.28
C LYS A 251 16.31 29.73 -18.40
N SER A 252 16.73 28.48 -18.46
CA SER A 252 16.11 27.35 -17.74
C SER A 252 17.04 26.63 -16.76
N GLU A 253 18.31 27.05 -16.62
CA GLU A 253 19.31 26.33 -15.82
C GLU A 253 18.94 26.25 -14.34
N SER A 254 18.36 27.31 -13.78
CA SER A 254 17.88 27.31 -12.38
C SER A 254 16.72 26.33 -12.18
N LEU A 255 15.80 26.26 -13.13
CA LEU A 255 14.65 25.34 -13.10
C LEU A 255 15.10 23.88 -13.25
N LEU A 256 16.08 23.61 -14.13
CA LEU A 256 16.67 22.28 -14.27
C LEU A 256 17.36 21.83 -12.97
N LYS A 257 18.08 22.74 -12.31
CA LYS A 257 18.70 22.45 -11.01
C LYS A 257 17.65 22.18 -9.93
N GLU A 258 16.61 23.01 -9.87
CA GLU A 258 15.49 22.81 -8.95
C GLU A 258 14.81 21.45 -9.16
N TYR A 259 14.60 21.04 -10.42
CA TYR A 259 14.03 19.74 -10.75
C TYR A 259 14.90 18.57 -10.27
N GLN A 260 16.23 18.68 -10.42
CA GLN A 260 17.18 17.68 -9.94
C GLN A 260 17.19 17.58 -8.41
N ASP A 261 17.13 18.72 -7.72
CA ASP A 261 17.08 18.77 -6.26
C ASP A 261 15.79 18.13 -5.75
N LEU A 262 14.64 18.41 -6.38
CA LEU A 262 13.36 17.76 -6.07
C LEU A 262 13.39 16.24 -6.29
N SER A 263 14.14 15.76 -7.29
CA SER A 263 14.30 14.32 -7.56
C SER A 263 15.09 13.61 -6.46
N LYS A 264 16.14 14.26 -5.94
CA LYS A 264 16.90 13.75 -4.78
C LYS A 264 16.08 13.78 -3.49
N ASP A 265 15.29 14.84 -3.31
CA ASP A 265 14.38 14.94 -2.16
C ASP A 265 13.32 13.83 -2.19
N LEU A 266 12.82 13.46 -3.37
CA LEU A 266 11.89 12.35 -3.55
C LEU A 266 12.52 11.00 -3.14
N GLU A 267 13.73 10.70 -3.61
CA GLU A 267 14.46 9.48 -3.23
C GLU A 267 14.71 9.40 -1.72
N LYS A 268 15.05 10.53 -1.10
CA LYS A 268 15.24 10.64 0.34
C LYS A 268 13.94 10.37 1.10
N GLU A 269 12.82 10.93 0.63
CA GLU A 269 11.52 10.72 1.27
C GLU A 269 11.05 9.27 1.16
N PHE A 270 11.22 8.62 -0.01
CA PHE A 270 10.96 7.18 -0.14
C PHE A 270 11.77 6.36 0.86
N SER A 271 13.04 6.71 1.06
CA SER A 271 13.91 6.03 2.01
C SER A 271 13.43 6.20 3.45
N VAL A 272 12.90 7.39 3.81
CA VAL A 272 12.32 7.64 5.14
C VAL A 272 11.07 6.78 5.34
N ILE A 273 10.14 6.79 4.39
CA ILE A 273 8.90 6.02 4.48
C ILE A 273 9.20 4.51 4.55
N ASN A 274 10.11 4.01 3.70
CA ASN A 274 10.48 2.60 3.68
C ASN A 274 11.15 2.13 4.99
N ARG A 275 11.88 3.01 5.69
CA ARG A 275 12.43 2.70 7.03
C ARG A 275 11.34 2.57 8.09
N LYS A 276 10.29 3.39 8.00
CA LYS A 276 9.15 3.33 8.93
C LYS A 276 8.23 2.15 8.63
N ASN A 277 8.01 1.85 7.36
CA ASN A 277 7.18 0.74 6.91
C ASN A 277 7.82 0.03 5.69
N PRO A 278 8.59 -1.07 5.92
CA PRO A 278 9.27 -1.79 4.84
C PRO A 278 8.31 -2.60 3.94
N ASP A 279 7.04 -2.74 4.33
CA ASP A 279 6.03 -3.43 3.53
C ASP A 279 5.56 -2.58 2.34
N LEU A 280 5.89 -1.29 2.33
CA LEU A 280 5.61 -0.37 1.23
C LEU A 280 6.62 -0.42 0.09
N ASP A 281 7.68 -1.23 0.18
CA ASP A 281 8.64 -1.45 -0.92
C ASP A 281 7.94 -1.93 -2.21
N GLY A 282 6.76 -2.54 -2.04
CA GLY A 282 5.77 -2.77 -3.09
C GLY A 282 5.57 -1.56 -4.01
N TYR A 283 5.17 -0.46 -3.39
CA TYR A 283 4.67 0.75 -4.00
C TYR A 283 5.74 1.84 -4.17
N LEU A 284 6.68 1.94 -3.23
CA LEU A 284 7.65 3.03 -3.15
C LEU A 284 9.04 2.64 -3.65
N GLY A 285 9.27 1.36 -3.89
CA GLY A 285 10.58 0.80 -4.25
C GLY A 285 10.99 1.01 -5.72
N ILE A 286 10.56 2.06 -6.42
CA ILE A 286 10.82 2.24 -7.87
C ILE A 286 12.31 2.37 -8.24
N PHE A 287 13.16 2.76 -7.29
CA PHE A 287 14.61 2.85 -7.45
C PHE A 287 15.37 1.62 -6.91
N SER A 288 14.67 0.72 -6.22
CA SER A 288 15.26 -0.47 -5.61
C SER A 288 15.16 -1.68 -6.53
N LYS A 289 16.23 -2.47 -6.59
CA LYS A 289 16.18 -3.77 -7.28
C LYS A 289 15.41 -4.78 -6.43
N GLU A 290 14.70 -5.70 -7.10
CA GLU A 290 14.17 -6.87 -6.40
C GLU A 290 15.34 -7.72 -5.87
N PRO A 291 15.22 -8.28 -4.65
CA PRO A 291 16.19 -9.24 -4.12
C PRO A 291 16.29 -10.48 -5.03
N ALA A 292 17.46 -11.12 -5.03
CA ALA A 292 17.63 -12.39 -5.72
C ALA A 292 16.76 -13.47 -5.06
N VAL A 293 16.11 -14.29 -5.88
CA VAL A 293 15.20 -15.33 -5.38
C VAL A 293 15.95 -16.38 -4.58
N THR A 294 17.16 -16.76 -5.02
CA THR A 294 18.03 -17.73 -4.34
C THR A 294 18.30 -17.36 -2.89
N ASP A 295 18.48 -16.07 -2.60
CA ASP A 295 18.81 -15.55 -1.27
C ASP A 295 17.62 -15.59 -0.31
N LEU A 296 16.41 -15.72 -0.86
CA LEU A 296 15.16 -15.71 -0.11
C LEU A 296 14.56 -17.10 0.10
N LEU A 297 15.06 -18.13 -0.58
CA LEU A 297 14.53 -19.49 -0.50
C LEU A 297 15.24 -20.31 0.59
N ASN A 298 14.47 -21.12 1.31
CA ASN A 298 15.01 -22.16 2.19
C ASN A 298 15.45 -23.41 1.39
N SER A 299 16.17 -24.31 2.04
CA SER A 299 16.79 -25.47 1.39
C SER A 299 15.79 -26.48 0.79
N ASP A 300 14.55 -26.51 1.28
CA ASP A 300 13.46 -27.38 0.82
C ASP A 300 12.43 -26.67 -0.08
N GLU A 301 12.67 -25.40 -0.38
CA GLU A 301 11.81 -24.54 -1.19
C GLU A 301 12.31 -24.46 -2.65
N GLY A 302 11.36 -24.31 -3.57
CA GLY A 302 11.60 -24.02 -4.98
C GLY A 302 10.81 -22.81 -5.45
N TYR A 303 11.31 -22.14 -6.47
CA TYR A 303 10.62 -21.06 -7.16
C TYR A 303 10.45 -21.40 -8.64
N LEU A 304 9.28 -21.07 -9.18
CA LEU A 304 8.92 -21.26 -10.57
C LEU A 304 8.27 -19.99 -11.12
N ARG A 305 8.90 -19.35 -12.10
CA ARG A 305 8.30 -18.28 -12.88
C ARG A 305 8.05 -18.72 -14.30
N ILE A 306 6.87 -18.40 -14.82
CA ILE A 306 6.47 -18.71 -16.18
C ILE A 306 6.02 -17.43 -16.88
N GLU A 307 6.62 -17.15 -18.03
CA GLU A 307 6.21 -16.09 -18.95
C GLU A 307 5.93 -16.72 -20.32
N SER A 308 4.88 -16.25 -20.98
CA SER A 308 4.49 -16.72 -22.32
C SER A 308 4.27 -15.52 -23.23
N THR A 309 4.96 -15.50 -24.36
CA THR A 309 4.79 -14.51 -25.42
C THR A 309 4.72 -15.24 -26.74
N ASP A 310 3.61 -15.09 -27.46
CA ASP A 310 3.33 -15.83 -28.70
C ASP A 310 3.50 -17.35 -28.48
N ASP A 311 4.33 -18.01 -29.30
CA ASP A 311 4.63 -19.45 -29.19
C ASP A 311 5.82 -19.77 -28.26
N LYS A 312 6.44 -18.76 -27.63
CA LYS A 312 7.61 -18.92 -26.75
C LYS A 312 7.20 -18.93 -25.28
N ILE A 313 7.70 -19.92 -24.56
CA ILE A 313 7.50 -20.13 -23.13
C ILE A 313 8.85 -20.04 -22.42
N ARG A 314 8.95 -19.10 -21.50
CA ARG A 314 10.17 -18.81 -20.75
C ARG A 314 9.95 -19.12 -19.30
N ILE A 315 10.84 -19.95 -18.77
CA ILE A 315 10.71 -20.48 -17.42
C ILE A 315 11.98 -20.21 -16.65
N TYR A 316 11.81 -19.65 -15.45
CA TYR A 316 12.89 -19.50 -14.48
C TYR A 316 12.57 -20.36 -13.26
N ARG A 317 13.47 -21.29 -12.97
CA ARG A 317 13.42 -22.15 -11.78
C ARG A 317 14.60 -21.81 -10.88
N ALA A 318 14.34 -21.69 -9.59
CA ALA A 318 15.38 -21.44 -8.60
C ALA A 318 15.16 -22.25 -7.33
N THR A 319 16.27 -22.49 -6.64
CA THR A 319 16.35 -23.04 -5.29
C THR A 319 17.39 -22.22 -4.52
N ALA A 320 17.60 -22.48 -3.23
CA ALA A 320 18.62 -21.76 -2.44
C ALA A 320 20.05 -21.82 -3.02
N SER A 321 20.37 -22.83 -3.85
CA SER A 321 21.73 -23.05 -4.37
C SER A 321 21.85 -23.11 -5.90
N ASN A 322 20.76 -23.36 -6.61
CA ASN A 322 20.77 -23.60 -8.05
C ASN A 322 19.71 -22.75 -8.76
N GLU A 323 20.06 -22.29 -9.96
CA GLU A 323 19.16 -21.63 -10.90
C GLU A 323 19.14 -22.33 -12.27
N GLU A 324 18.01 -22.24 -12.94
CA GLU A 324 17.82 -22.78 -14.29
C GLU A 324 16.86 -21.89 -15.08
N TYR A 325 17.26 -21.53 -16.29
CA TYR A 325 16.47 -20.75 -17.24
C TYR A 325 16.19 -21.62 -18.46
N LEU A 326 14.94 -21.69 -18.88
CA LEU A 326 14.50 -22.46 -20.04
C LEU A 326 13.75 -21.54 -21.01
N ASP A 327 14.00 -21.74 -22.30
CA ASP A 327 13.25 -21.12 -23.40
C ASP A 327 12.80 -22.25 -24.33
N GLN A 328 11.48 -22.47 -24.42
CA GLN A 328 10.88 -23.54 -25.20
C GLN A 328 9.74 -23.01 -26.06
N THR A 329 9.48 -23.70 -27.17
CA THR A 329 8.32 -23.46 -28.01
C THR A 329 7.27 -24.55 -27.85
N GLY A 330 6.01 -24.20 -28.08
CA GLY A 330 4.88 -25.14 -28.08
C GLY A 330 3.80 -24.80 -27.06
N LYS A 331 2.94 -25.78 -26.76
CA LYS A 331 1.85 -25.60 -25.79
C LYS A 331 2.37 -25.61 -24.34
N LEU A 332 1.83 -24.72 -23.53
CA LEU A 332 2.29 -24.52 -22.16
C LEU A 332 2.16 -25.78 -21.29
N GLU A 333 1.05 -26.50 -21.40
CA GLU A 333 0.79 -27.72 -20.63
C GLU A 333 1.78 -28.84 -20.97
N GLU A 334 2.18 -28.96 -22.24
CA GLU A 334 3.15 -29.94 -22.71
C GLU A 334 4.57 -29.59 -22.25
N VAL A 335 4.93 -28.30 -22.26
CA VAL A 335 6.20 -27.82 -21.70
C VAL A 335 6.25 -28.10 -20.20
N LEU A 336 5.22 -27.72 -19.45
CA LEU A 336 5.14 -27.94 -17.99
C LEU A 336 5.20 -29.42 -17.62
N SER A 337 4.50 -30.28 -18.37
CA SER A 337 4.54 -31.73 -18.15
C SER A 337 5.94 -32.30 -18.38
N ARG A 338 6.66 -31.85 -19.42
CA ARG A 338 8.04 -32.29 -19.69
C ARG A 338 9.01 -31.85 -18.58
N ILE A 339 8.94 -30.60 -18.13
CA ILE A 339 9.88 -30.08 -17.12
C ILE A 339 9.59 -30.58 -15.71
N SER A 340 8.37 -31.07 -15.45
CA SER A 340 7.97 -31.55 -14.11
C SER A 340 8.94 -32.60 -13.55
N ASN A 341 9.45 -33.47 -14.43
CA ASN A 341 10.35 -34.57 -14.11
C ASN A 341 11.76 -34.41 -14.70
N SER A 342 12.06 -33.29 -15.38
CA SER A 342 13.33 -33.10 -16.11
C SER A 342 14.03 -31.78 -15.79
N GLY A 343 15.34 -31.75 -16.05
CA GLY A 343 16.23 -30.62 -15.78
C GLY A 343 16.87 -30.68 -14.39
N LYS A 344 17.53 -29.58 -14.00
CA LYS A 344 18.31 -29.51 -12.75
C LYS A 344 17.43 -29.49 -11.50
N ILE A 345 16.18 -29.03 -11.62
CA ILE A 345 15.27 -28.80 -10.49
C ILE A 345 13.89 -29.41 -10.80
N PRO A 346 13.70 -30.74 -10.64
CA PRO A 346 12.40 -31.39 -10.87
C PRO A 346 11.41 -31.09 -9.73
N PHE A 347 10.10 -31.15 -9.97
CA PHE A 347 9.09 -30.75 -8.98
C PHE A 347 9.11 -31.60 -7.70
N VAL A 348 9.46 -32.88 -7.83
CA VAL A 348 9.60 -33.80 -6.69
C VAL A 348 10.79 -33.50 -5.79
N SER A 349 11.76 -32.67 -6.24
CA SER A 349 12.97 -32.37 -5.46
C SER A 349 12.73 -31.45 -4.27
N ARG A 350 11.59 -30.74 -4.24
CA ARG A 350 11.27 -29.73 -3.24
C ARG A 350 9.92 -29.98 -2.60
N LYS A 351 9.79 -29.59 -1.33
CA LYS A 351 8.59 -29.77 -0.52
C LYS A 351 7.56 -28.68 -0.79
N ILE A 352 8.03 -27.46 -1.01
CA ILE A 352 7.20 -26.26 -1.22
C ILE A 352 7.65 -25.55 -2.48
N TRP A 353 6.70 -25.09 -3.28
CA TRP A 353 6.95 -24.29 -4.47
C TRP A 353 6.27 -22.92 -4.41
N PHE A 354 6.98 -21.88 -4.81
CA PHE A 354 6.42 -20.54 -5.01
C PHE A 354 6.33 -20.26 -6.51
N VAL A 355 5.12 -19.99 -6.99
CA VAL A 355 4.81 -19.91 -8.42
C VAL A 355 4.43 -18.47 -8.79
N GLN A 356 5.09 -17.92 -9.81
CA GLN A 356 4.78 -16.63 -10.41
C GLN A 356 4.38 -16.82 -11.88
N LEU A 357 3.25 -16.23 -12.26
CA LEU A 357 2.67 -16.37 -13.60
C LEU A 357 2.59 -15.00 -14.29
N GLY A 358 2.88 -14.96 -15.60
CA GLY A 358 2.72 -13.78 -16.45
C GLY A 358 1.27 -13.49 -16.88
N ASP A 359 1.07 -12.31 -17.47
CA ASP A 359 -0.23 -11.65 -17.71
C ASP A 359 -1.23 -12.40 -18.63
N HIS A 360 -0.77 -13.41 -19.37
CA HIS A 360 -1.56 -14.14 -20.38
C HIS A 360 -1.74 -15.63 -20.09
N ILE A 361 -1.36 -16.08 -18.90
CA ILE A 361 -1.44 -17.49 -18.52
C ILE A 361 -2.80 -17.79 -17.90
N ASP A 362 -3.56 -18.70 -18.51
CA ASP A 362 -4.82 -19.20 -17.95
C ASP A 362 -4.53 -20.18 -16.81
N PHE A 363 -4.63 -19.71 -15.57
CA PHE A 363 -4.31 -20.49 -14.37
C PHE A 363 -5.05 -21.83 -14.31
N GLU A 364 -6.34 -21.85 -14.65
CA GLU A 364 -7.16 -23.07 -14.55
C GLU A 364 -6.69 -24.16 -15.51
N ARG A 365 -6.11 -23.79 -16.66
CA ARG A 365 -5.57 -24.77 -17.62
C ARG A 365 -4.33 -25.47 -17.10
N ILE A 366 -3.46 -24.72 -16.40
CA ILE A 366 -2.16 -25.23 -15.95
C ILE A 366 -2.18 -25.74 -14.51
N ARG A 367 -3.24 -25.47 -13.73
CA ARG A 367 -3.33 -25.80 -12.30
C ARG A 367 -2.94 -27.24 -11.98
N ASN A 368 -3.39 -28.19 -12.77
CA ASN A 368 -3.13 -29.63 -12.57
C ASN A 368 -1.70 -30.06 -12.96
N THR A 369 -0.97 -29.21 -13.69
CA THR A 369 0.42 -29.44 -14.10
C THR A 369 1.44 -28.80 -13.15
N LEU A 370 0.99 -27.93 -12.24
CA LEU A 370 1.84 -27.29 -11.24
C LEU A 370 2.22 -28.27 -10.11
N PRO A 371 3.28 -27.96 -9.32
CA PRO A 371 3.65 -28.76 -8.15
C PRO A 371 2.48 -28.92 -7.16
N LYS A 372 2.39 -30.08 -6.49
CA LYS A 372 1.24 -30.38 -5.59
C LYS A 372 1.06 -29.37 -4.44
N LYS A 373 2.16 -28.92 -3.83
CA LYS A 373 2.14 -27.97 -2.71
C LYS A 373 2.79 -26.67 -3.17
N PHE A 374 1.96 -25.73 -3.62
CA PHE A 374 2.43 -24.43 -4.09
C PHE A 374 1.68 -23.26 -3.47
N SER A 375 2.30 -22.09 -3.53
CA SER A 375 1.68 -20.80 -3.25
C SER A 375 1.98 -19.83 -4.38
N LEU A 376 1.03 -18.98 -4.72
CA LEU A 376 1.22 -17.95 -5.73
C LEU A 376 1.94 -16.75 -5.13
N ILE A 377 2.94 -16.26 -5.87
CA ILE A 377 3.60 -14.99 -5.59
C ILE A 377 3.63 -14.15 -6.85
N PHE A 378 3.65 -12.83 -6.66
CA PHE A 378 3.61 -11.88 -7.78
C PHE A 378 4.93 -11.12 -7.94
N ARG A 379 5.79 -11.19 -6.91
CA ARG A 379 7.13 -10.59 -6.88
C ARG A 379 8.08 -11.42 -6.04
N PRO A 380 9.40 -11.38 -6.31
CA PRO A 380 10.42 -12.00 -5.46
C PRO A 380 10.34 -11.57 -3.99
N SER A 381 10.09 -10.29 -3.71
CA SER A 381 9.96 -9.79 -2.34
C SER A 381 8.85 -10.42 -1.49
N HIS A 382 7.89 -11.13 -2.09
CA HIS A 382 6.89 -11.91 -1.35
C HIS A 382 7.49 -13.16 -0.67
N LEU A 383 8.74 -13.49 -1.01
CA LEU A 383 9.56 -14.53 -0.38
C LEU A 383 10.38 -14.00 0.80
N ARG A 384 10.17 -12.77 1.27
CA ARG A 384 10.85 -12.30 2.48
C ARG A 384 10.54 -13.22 3.68
N PRO A 385 11.47 -13.34 4.65
CA PRO A 385 11.24 -14.13 5.86
C PRO A 385 10.00 -13.67 6.63
N LEU A 386 9.47 -14.58 7.45
CA LEU A 386 8.32 -14.33 8.32
C LEU A 386 8.60 -13.16 9.28
N GLN A 387 7.73 -12.16 9.28
CA GLN A 387 7.71 -11.08 10.27
C GLN A 387 7.01 -11.51 11.55
N GLU A 388 7.21 -10.76 12.65
CA GLU A 388 6.57 -11.00 13.96
C GLU A 388 5.09 -11.37 13.82
N LYS A 389 4.34 -10.53 13.10
CA LYS A 389 2.91 -10.64 12.81
C LYS A 389 2.52 -11.96 12.14
N ASP A 390 3.34 -12.49 11.22
CA ASP A 390 3.04 -13.71 10.47
C ASP A 390 2.97 -14.97 11.36
N GLN A 391 3.77 -15.01 12.43
CA GLN A 391 3.86 -16.20 13.29
C GLN A 391 2.87 -16.17 14.47
N ARG A 392 2.09 -15.10 14.61
CA ARG A 392 1.02 -15.01 15.62
C ARG A 392 0.01 -16.14 15.43
N ILE A 393 -0.47 -16.72 16.52
CA ILE A 393 -1.55 -17.71 16.50
C ILE A 393 -2.86 -16.94 16.47
N ALA A 394 -3.75 -17.26 15.53
CA ALA A 394 -5.07 -16.65 15.49
C ALA A 394 -5.89 -17.14 16.69
N ARG A 395 -6.44 -16.20 17.46
CA ARG A 395 -7.33 -16.50 18.58
C ARG A 395 -8.75 -16.04 18.32
N ASN A 396 -8.94 -14.98 17.52
CA ASN A 396 -10.27 -14.45 17.20
C ASN A 396 -10.43 -14.29 15.68
N VAL A 397 -11.65 -14.50 15.19
CA VAL A 397 -12.00 -14.37 13.77
C VAL A 397 -13.08 -13.31 13.58
N ALA A 398 -12.87 -12.41 12.61
CA ALA A 398 -13.91 -11.53 12.11
C ALA A 398 -14.50 -12.10 10.82
N ILE A 399 -15.81 -12.32 10.80
CA ILE A 399 -16.52 -12.79 9.61
C ILE A 399 -17.37 -11.65 9.07
N VAL A 400 -17.05 -11.23 7.85
CA VAL A 400 -17.79 -10.20 7.11
C VAL A 400 -19.07 -10.80 6.54
N GLU A 401 -20.15 -10.03 6.60
CA GLU A 401 -21.44 -10.37 6.00
C GLU A 401 -21.31 -10.82 4.53
N GLY A 402 -22.05 -11.86 4.15
CA GLY A 402 -21.98 -12.46 2.80
C GLY A 402 -20.93 -13.57 2.65
N SER A 403 -20.11 -13.85 3.66
CA SER A 403 -19.24 -15.03 3.69
C SER A 403 -20.08 -16.32 3.83
N PRO A 404 -19.79 -17.40 3.09
CA PRO A 404 -20.59 -18.63 3.09
C PRO A 404 -20.48 -19.44 4.39
N ASN A 405 -19.30 -19.45 5.03
CA ASN A 405 -19.05 -20.22 6.25
C ASN A 405 -18.97 -19.29 7.47
N TYR A 406 -19.81 -19.57 8.47
CA TYR A 406 -19.86 -18.87 9.75
C TYR A 406 -19.35 -19.71 10.93
N ASP A 407 -19.07 -20.99 10.70
CA ASP A 407 -18.64 -21.92 11.74
C ASP A 407 -17.12 -21.80 11.92
N SER A 408 -16.68 -21.58 13.15
CA SER A 408 -15.27 -21.54 13.54
C SER A 408 -15.12 -22.09 14.95
N THR A 409 -13.99 -22.71 15.24
CA THR A 409 -13.60 -23.10 16.60
C THR A 409 -13.11 -21.91 17.43
N LEU A 410 -12.84 -20.78 16.78
CA LEU A 410 -12.40 -19.54 17.42
C LEU A 410 -13.60 -18.61 17.70
N PRO A 411 -13.51 -17.74 18.73
CA PRO A 411 -14.46 -16.65 18.94
C PRO A 411 -14.72 -15.83 17.66
N VAL A 412 -15.99 -15.81 17.24
CA VAL A 412 -16.44 -15.17 16.00
C VAL A 412 -17.05 -13.80 16.28
N LYS A 413 -16.55 -12.79 15.56
CA LYS A 413 -17.15 -11.46 15.49
C LYS A 413 -17.80 -11.24 14.13
N LYS A 414 -19.10 -10.99 14.13
CA LYS A 414 -19.84 -10.63 12.92
C LYS A 414 -19.66 -9.15 12.63
N ILE A 415 -19.26 -8.83 11.40
CA ILE A 415 -19.02 -7.46 10.94
C ILE A 415 -19.87 -7.19 9.70
N ALA A 416 -20.64 -6.11 9.72
CA ALA A 416 -21.31 -5.59 8.53
C ALA A 416 -20.28 -4.95 7.59
N SER A 417 -20.46 -5.06 6.28
CA SER A 417 -19.50 -4.59 5.27
C SER A 417 -19.10 -3.11 5.42
N ASN A 418 -19.95 -2.27 6.03
CA ASN A 418 -19.73 -0.83 6.24
C ASN A 418 -19.28 -0.42 7.66
N GLN A 419 -19.13 -1.35 8.62
CA GLN A 419 -18.84 -1.04 10.04
C GLN A 419 -17.51 -1.64 10.53
N ILE A 420 -16.52 -1.67 9.65
CA ILE A 420 -15.24 -2.34 9.86
C ILE A 420 -14.40 -1.71 11.02
N LEU A 421 -14.57 -0.41 11.28
CA LEU A 421 -13.53 0.44 11.89
C LEU A 421 -13.15 0.16 13.37
N THR A 422 -14.09 0.07 14.31
CA THR A 422 -13.75 -0.10 15.75
C THR A 422 -13.61 -1.56 16.20
N ARG A 423 -14.13 -2.50 15.39
CA ARG A 423 -14.18 -3.93 15.72
C ARG A 423 -12.97 -4.73 15.21
N LEU A 424 -12.16 -4.16 14.31
CA LEU A 424 -11.00 -4.86 13.74
C LEU A 424 -9.71 -4.79 14.58
N LEU A 425 -9.64 -3.90 15.57
CA LEU A 425 -8.41 -3.72 16.35
C LEU A 425 -7.97 -5.03 17.02
N ASP A 426 -8.91 -5.86 17.47
CA ASP A 426 -8.64 -7.13 18.15
C ASP A 426 -8.94 -8.38 17.30
N THR A 427 -8.88 -8.22 15.97
CA THR A 427 -9.07 -9.31 15.02
C THR A 427 -7.73 -9.87 14.58
N ASP A 428 -7.53 -11.18 14.76
CA ASP A 428 -6.34 -11.88 14.26
C ASP A 428 -6.48 -12.31 12.80
N MET A 429 -7.70 -12.77 12.47
CA MET A 429 -8.03 -13.37 11.19
C MET A 429 -9.30 -12.75 10.61
N LEU A 430 -9.24 -12.36 9.34
CA LEU A 430 -10.37 -11.84 8.58
C LEU A 430 -10.91 -12.93 7.64
N VAL A 431 -12.23 -13.08 7.63
CA VAL A 431 -12.95 -13.94 6.70
C VAL A 431 -13.96 -13.08 5.95
N ALA A 432 -13.84 -13.03 4.63
CA ALA A 432 -14.70 -12.17 3.81
C ALA A 432 -14.95 -12.76 2.41
N PRO A 433 -15.98 -12.30 1.68
CA PRO A 433 -16.01 -12.44 0.23
C PRO A 433 -14.79 -11.76 -0.40
N PHE A 434 -14.33 -12.26 -1.54
CA PHE A 434 -13.24 -11.63 -2.28
C PHE A 434 -13.66 -10.21 -2.70
N PRO A 435 -12.82 -9.18 -2.45
CA PRO A 435 -13.20 -7.79 -2.67
C PRO A 435 -13.34 -7.48 -4.17
N SER A 436 -14.38 -6.75 -4.53
CA SER A 436 -14.59 -6.29 -5.91
C SER A 436 -13.70 -5.07 -6.19
N ILE A 437 -12.67 -5.26 -7.01
CA ILE A 437 -11.89 -4.16 -7.57
C ILE A 437 -12.34 -3.92 -9.03
N SER A 438 -12.68 -2.68 -9.35
CA SER A 438 -13.00 -2.22 -10.71
C SER A 438 -11.98 -1.19 -11.21
N GLY A 439 -11.50 -1.36 -12.43
CA GLY A 439 -10.62 -0.40 -13.11
C GLY A 439 -9.17 -0.40 -12.63
N ASP A 440 -8.44 0.69 -12.93
CA ASP A 440 -7.00 0.87 -12.66
C ASP A 440 -6.67 1.19 -11.18
N ASN A 441 -7.60 1.00 -10.24
CA ASN A 441 -7.43 1.36 -8.83
C ASN A 441 -7.42 0.13 -7.91
N SER A 442 -6.23 -0.34 -7.54
CA SER A 442 -6.06 -1.51 -6.67
C SER A 442 -6.56 -1.34 -5.24
N PHE A 443 -6.81 -0.11 -4.76
CA PHE A 443 -7.32 0.13 -3.42
C PHE A 443 -8.86 0.00 -3.33
N GLY A 444 -9.55 -0.13 -4.47
CA GLY A 444 -11.01 -0.21 -4.54
C GLY A 444 -11.71 1.12 -4.20
N GLU A 445 -13.03 1.06 -4.07
CA GLU A 445 -13.85 2.18 -3.60
C GLU A 445 -13.82 2.26 -2.07
N SER A 446 -13.72 3.49 -1.53
CA SER A 446 -13.64 3.71 -0.08
C SER A 446 -14.94 3.44 0.67
N PHE A 447 -16.08 3.36 -0.03
CA PHE A 447 -17.40 3.17 0.56
C PHE A 447 -18.21 2.17 -0.26
N SER A 448 -17.87 0.89 -0.17
CA SER A 448 -18.74 -0.16 -0.68
C SER A 448 -19.68 -0.62 0.43
N GLU A 449 -20.98 -0.48 0.22
CA GLU A 449 -21.99 -1.06 1.12
C GLU A 449 -22.01 -2.59 1.05
N GLN A 450 -21.46 -3.17 -0.02
CA GLN A 450 -21.59 -4.60 -0.35
C GLN A 450 -20.29 -5.40 -0.17
N SER A 451 -19.13 -4.75 -0.18
CA SER A 451 -17.82 -5.42 -0.14
C SER A 451 -16.84 -4.78 0.83
N LEU A 452 -15.90 -5.58 1.32
CA LEU A 452 -14.79 -5.13 2.16
C LEU A 452 -13.96 -4.02 1.46
N SER A 453 -13.80 -2.88 2.12
CA SER A 453 -12.89 -1.80 1.68
C SER A 453 -11.45 -2.16 2.02
N ILE A 454 -10.65 -2.54 1.01
CA ILE A 454 -9.23 -2.88 1.20
C ILE A 454 -8.42 -1.63 1.56
N ARG A 455 -8.83 -0.46 1.05
CA ARG A 455 -8.24 0.82 1.40
C ARG A 455 -8.28 1.07 2.91
N ASP A 456 -9.38 0.74 3.56
CA ASP A 456 -9.53 0.93 5.01
C ASP A 456 -8.63 -0.03 5.80
N LEU A 457 -8.47 -1.27 5.33
CA LEU A 457 -7.52 -2.22 5.92
C LEU A 457 -6.08 -1.71 5.87
N PHE A 458 -5.72 -1.07 4.76
CA PHE A 458 -4.42 -0.46 4.55
C PHE A 458 -4.18 0.76 5.44
N HIS A 459 -5.18 1.63 5.56
CA HIS A 459 -5.08 2.89 6.31
C HIS A 459 -5.08 2.72 7.83
N ASN A 460 -5.73 1.69 8.36
CA ASN A 460 -5.93 1.52 9.81
C ASN A 460 -4.88 0.62 10.49
N ARG A 461 -3.81 0.21 9.77
CA ARG A 461 -2.71 -0.64 10.27
C ARG A 461 -3.17 -1.79 11.17
N SER A 462 -4.21 -2.51 10.75
CA SER A 462 -4.86 -3.55 11.57
C SER A 462 -3.89 -4.60 12.10
N GLU A 463 -4.18 -5.21 13.24
CA GLU A 463 -3.36 -6.31 13.79
C GLU A 463 -3.61 -7.66 13.10
N ILE A 464 -4.52 -7.69 12.12
CA ILE A 464 -4.87 -8.85 11.30
C ILE A 464 -3.60 -9.43 10.68
N SER A 465 -3.30 -10.67 11.01
CA SER A 465 -2.16 -11.39 10.44
C SER A 465 -2.54 -12.20 9.22
N SER A 466 -3.81 -12.62 9.15
CA SER A 466 -4.29 -13.63 8.22
C SER A 466 -5.64 -13.26 7.61
N ALA A 467 -5.83 -13.59 6.33
CA ALA A 467 -7.09 -13.36 5.64
C ALA A 467 -7.49 -14.58 4.80
N LEU A 468 -8.77 -14.96 4.89
CA LEU A 468 -9.40 -15.96 4.05
C LEU A 468 -10.49 -15.28 3.21
N PHE A 469 -10.39 -15.39 1.90
CA PHE A 469 -11.38 -14.86 0.98
C PHE A 469 -12.17 -15.96 0.28
N TYR A 470 -13.45 -15.74 0.03
CA TYR A 470 -14.28 -16.63 -0.76
C TYR A 470 -14.58 -16.03 -2.15
N GLU A 471 -14.32 -16.78 -3.21
CA GLU A 471 -14.52 -16.33 -4.59
C GLU A 471 -15.49 -17.27 -5.34
N LYS A 472 -16.47 -16.68 -6.03
CA LYS A 472 -17.50 -17.41 -6.81
C LYS A 472 -17.12 -17.55 -8.29
N THR A 473 -16.33 -16.62 -8.81
CA THR A 473 -16.06 -16.44 -10.23
C THR A 473 -14.69 -17.00 -10.64
N LYS A 474 -14.38 -17.00 -11.94
CA LYS A 474 -13.07 -17.42 -12.45
C LYS A 474 -11.97 -16.53 -11.82
N LEU A 475 -10.91 -17.17 -11.31
CA LEU A 475 -9.78 -16.48 -10.71
C LEU A 475 -9.12 -15.52 -11.72
N ASP A 476 -9.24 -14.22 -11.47
CA ASP A 476 -8.51 -13.17 -12.18
C ASP A 476 -7.19 -12.91 -11.44
N LEU A 477 -6.09 -13.47 -11.96
CA LEU A 477 -4.77 -13.30 -11.35
C LEU A 477 -4.32 -11.84 -11.25
N GLY A 478 -4.77 -10.98 -12.17
CA GLY A 478 -4.48 -9.55 -12.12
C GLY A 478 -5.09 -8.91 -10.88
N LYS A 479 -6.39 -9.14 -10.65
CA LYS A 479 -7.10 -8.66 -9.45
C LYS A 479 -6.54 -9.27 -8.17
N ILE A 480 -6.27 -10.57 -8.15
CA ILE A 480 -5.67 -11.25 -6.98
C ILE A 480 -4.31 -10.64 -6.65
N SER A 481 -3.50 -10.38 -7.67
CA SER A 481 -2.20 -9.74 -7.50
C SER A 481 -2.35 -8.35 -6.89
N GLU A 482 -3.29 -7.54 -7.35
CA GLU A 482 -3.55 -6.21 -6.81
C GLU A 482 -4.05 -6.23 -5.36
N VAL A 483 -5.04 -7.07 -5.05
CA VAL A 483 -5.54 -7.28 -3.68
C VAL A 483 -4.40 -7.71 -2.76
N TYR A 484 -3.61 -8.68 -3.18
CA TYR A 484 -2.52 -9.21 -2.36
C TYR A 484 -1.43 -8.16 -2.10
N GLU A 485 -1.12 -7.29 -3.05
CA GLU A 485 -0.14 -6.20 -2.85
C GLU A 485 -0.62 -5.20 -1.79
N VAL A 486 -1.90 -4.82 -1.80
CA VAL A 486 -2.47 -3.94 -0.78
C VAL A 486 -2.47 -4.62 0.60
N LEU A 487 -2.86 -5.89 0.67
CA LEU A 487 -2.83 -6.67 1.92
C LEU A 487 -1.41 -6.83 2.46
N ASN A 488 -0.45 -7.18 1.60
CA ASN A 488 0.96 -7.31 1.96
C ASN A 488 1.51 -5.97 2.47
N ALA A 489 1.17 -4.85 1.84
CA ALA A 489 1.53 -3.50 2.28
C ALA A 489 0.86 -3.09 3.61
N SER A 490 -0.23 -3.76 3.99
CA SER A 490 -0.90 -3.65 5.28
C SER A 490 -0.32 -4.60 6.35
N GLY A 491 0.70 -5.38 6.00
CA GLY A 491 1.28 -6.42 6.84
C GLY A 491 0.42 -7.69 6.95
N ILE A 492 -0.57 -7.88 6.08
CA ILE A 492 -1.40 -9.10 6.01
C ILE A 492 -0.82 -10.00 4.91
N ARG A 493 0.05 -10.94 5.29
CA ARG A 493 0.76 -11.81 4.32
C ARG A 493 0.29 -13.26 4.32
N ASN A 494 -0.41 -13.69 5.36
CA ASN A 494 -0.98 -15.03 5.44
C ASN A 494 -2.36 -15.04 4.76
N VAL A 495 -2.40 -15.09 3.43
CA VAL A 495 -3.64 -14.94 2.66
C VAL A 495 -3.98 -16.22 1.91
N SER A 496 -5.25 -16.64 2.00
CA SER A 496 -5.81 -17.75 1.23
C SER A 496 -7.09 -17.36 0.53
N ILE A 497 -7.31 -17.92 -0.67
CA ILE A 497 -8.57 -17.82 -1.40
C ILE A 497 -9.20 -19.20 -1.45
N CYS A 498 -10.47 -19.26 -1.08
CA CYS A 498 -11.33 -20.43 -1.10
C CYS A 498 -12.30 -20.32 -2.26
N LEU A 499 -12.27 -21.29 -3.17
CA LEU A 499 -13.23 -21.36 -4.27
C LEU A 499 -14.56 -21.92 -3.76
N LEU A 500 -15.67 -21.25 -4.07
CA LEU A 500 -16.99 -21.77 -3.73
C LEU A 500 -17.29 -23.08 -4.45
N ASN A 501 -18.18 -23.89 -3.85
CA ASN A 501 -18.54 -25.23 -4.28
C ASN A 501 -17.38 -26.24 -4.19
N THR A 502 -16.36 -25.96 -3.38
CA THR A 502 -15.25 -26.89 -3.10
C THR A 502 -15.25 -27.29 -1.62
N VAL A 503 -14.46 -28.31 -1.27
CA VAL A 503 -14.33 -28.80 0.12
C VAL A 503 -14.00 -27.67 1.10
N CYS A 504 -13.20 -26.70 0.65
CA CYS A 504 -12.78 -25.54 1.41
C CYS A 504 -13.96 -24.71 1.99
N GLU A 505 -15.13 -24.69 1.35
CA GLU A 505 -16.31 -23.96 1.84
C GLU A 505 -16.90 -24.55 3.13
N THR A 506 -16.74 -25.86 3.34
CA THR A 506 -17.33 -26.60 4.47
C THR A 506 -16.37 -26.77 5.66
N VAL A 507 -15.11 -26.39 5.50
CA VAL A 507 -14.07 -26.55 6.51
C VAL A 507 -13.94 -25.26 7.32
N PHE A 508 -13.66 -25.37 8.62
CA PHE A 508 -13.47 -24.20 9.49
C PHE A 508 -12.38 -23.26 8.92
N PRO A 509 -12.60 -21.93 8.93
CA PRO A 509 -11.69 -20.97 8.32
C PRO A 509 -10.22 -21.11 8.77
N GLU A 510 -9.99 -21.32 10.06
CA GLU A 510 -8.66 -21.49 10.64
C GLU A 510 -7.95 -22.75 10.09
N SER A 511 -8.70 -23.81 9.79
CA SER A 511 -8.18 -25.04 9.21
C SER A 511 -7.73 -24.87 7.77
N VAL A 512 -8.39 -23.98 7.00
CA VAL A 512 -7.98 -23.66 5.62
C VAL A 512 -6.59 -23.02 5.58
N LEU A 513 -6.25 -22.21 6.58
CA LEU A 513 -4.93 -21.58 6.70
C LEU A 513 -3.89 -22.52 7.34
N SER A 514 -4.30 -23.41 8.25
CA SER A 514 -3.39 -24.34 8.93
C SER A 514 -3.06 -25.58 8.11
N ASP A 515 -3.97 -26.07 7.27
CA ASP A 515 -3.84 -27.32 6.52
C ASP A 515 -3.89 -27.09 5.00
N PHE A 516 -3.60 -28.13 4.20
CA PHE A 516 -3.79 -28.07 2.75
C PHE A 516 -5.19 -28.58 2.44
N VAL A 517 -6.12 -27.67 2.19
CA VAL A 517 -7.52 -28.00 1.92
C VAL A 517 -7.78 -27.92 0.42
N PRO A 518 -8.25 -29.00 -0.24
CA PRO A 518 -8.59 -28.95 -1.66
C PRO A 518 -9.59 -27.82 -1.97
N GLY A 519 -9.28 -27.04 -3.01
CA GLY A 519 -10.06 -25.85 -3.36
C GLY A 519 -9.52 -24.54 -2.77
N SER A 520 -8.52 -24.60 -1.89
CA SER A 520 -7.79 -23.42 -1.42
C SER A 520 -6.65 -23.04 -2.38
N LEU A 521 -6.35 -21.74 -2.42
CA LEU A 521 -5.23 -21.15 -3.12
C LEU A 521 -4.46 -20.26 -2.15
N PHE A 522 -3.19 -20.56 -1.92
CA PHE A 522 -2.34 -19.78 -1.03
C PHE A 522 -1.66 -18.66 -1.80
N LEU A 523 -1.53 -17.50 -1.16
CA LEU A 523 -0.81 -16.35 -1.68
C LEU A 523 0.35 -16.00 -0.74
N GLY A 524 1.49 -15.63 -1.31
CA GLY A 524 2.69 -15.28 -0.54
C GLY A 524 3.48 -16.46 -0.02
N SER A 525 4.57 -16.19 0.70
CA SER A 525 5.36 -17.24 1.35
C SER A 525 4.91 -17.55 2.78
N SER A 526 4.24 -16.61 3.45
CA SER A 526 3.96 -16.71 4.88
C SER A 526 3.09 -17.92 5.25
N VAL A 527 2.04 -18.21 4.48
CA VAL A 527 1.11 -19.33 4.73
C VAL A 527 1.85 -20.67 4.83
N LEU A 528 2.77 -20.93 3.89
CA LEU A 528 3.47 -22.20 3.81
C LEU A 528 4.62 -22.32 4.82
N ARG A 529 5.33 -21.22 5.08
CA ARG A 529 6.48 -21.18 6.02
C ARG A 529 6.07 -21.18 7.48
N LYS A 530 4.95 -20.54 7.83
CA LYS A 530 4.42 -20.49 9.21
C LYS A 530 4.28 -21.88 9.83
N LYS A 531 3.98 -22.89 9.01
CA LYS A 531 3.80 -24.28 9.44
C LYS A 531 5.08 -24.93 9.99
N GLU A 532 6.26 -24.35 9.74
CA GLU A 532 7.55 -24.99 10.02
C GLU A 532 8.30 -24.37 11.21
N THR A 533 7.95 -23.16 11.64
CA THR A 533 8.72 -22.41 12.65
C THR A 533 7.88 -22.07 13.88
N ARG A 534 8.23 -22.63 15.04
CA ARG A 534 7.68 -22.20 16.35
C ARG A 534 8.38 -20.91 16.81
N ARG A 535 7.63 -19.92 17.28
CA ARG A 535 8.19 -18.65 17.75
C ARG A 535 8.23 -18.52 19.28
N SER A 536 9.27 -17.83 19.73
CA SER A 536 9.58 -17.39 21.09
C SER A 536 8.89 -16.05 21.38
N SER A 537 8.54 -15.82 22.65
CA SER A 537 7.81 -14.64 23.15
C SER A 537 8.69 -13.69 23.99
N GLU A 538 10.02 -13.76 23.84
CA GLU A 538 10.92 -13.05 24.76
C GLU A 538 10.74 -11.52 24.66
N ASN A 539 10.46 -10.90 25.81
CA ASN A 539 10.43 -9.44 26.05
C ASN A 539 9.28 -8.60 25.44
N LEU A 540 8.28 -9.18 24.76
CA LEU A 540 7.19 -8.40 24.15
C LEU A 540 6.35 -7.59 25.15
N HIS A 541 6.04 -8.16 26.31
CA HIS A 541 5.31 -7.45 27.37
C HIS A 541 6.10 -6.23 27.91
N VAL A 542 7.43 -6.37 28.05
CA VAL A 542 8.30 -5.27 28.49
C VAL A 542 8.33 -4.16 27.45
N LEU A 543 8.38 -4.51 26.16
CA LEU A 543 8.32 -3.54 25.06
C LEU A 543 6.98 -2.83 24.99
N ALA A 544 5.87 -3.54 25.24
CA ALA A 544 4.54 -2.93 25.31
C ALA A 544 4.49 -1.86 26.40
N ARG A 545 4.94 -2.17 27.62
CA ARG A 545 4.96 -1.24 28.75
C ARG A 545 5.91 -0.07 28.53
N LYS A 546 7.10 -0.31 27.97
CA LYS A 546 8.06 0.75 27.63
C LYS A 546 7.49 1.76 26.64
N ASN A 547 6.79 1.29 25.60
CA ASN A 547 6.17 2.18 24.62
C ASN A 547 4.93 2.90 25.18
N GLU A 548 4.16 2.25 26.06
CA GLU A 548 3.04 2.91 26.74
C GLU A 548 3.53 4.06 27.63
N ARG A 549 4.64 3.88 28.36
CA ARG A 549 5.26 4.93 29.19
C ARG A 549 5.65 6.18 28.37
N LYS A 550 6.08 5.97 27.12
CA LYS A 550 6.42 7.00 26.14
C LYS A 550 5.22 7.59 25.39
N GLU A 551 3.99 7.19 25.74
CA GLU A 551 2.76 7.58 25.05
C GLU A 551 2.70 7.12 23.57
N ASN A 552 3.55 6.17 23.16
CA ASN A 552 3.51 5.49 21.85
C ASN A 552 2.44 4.39 21.86
N LEU A 553 1.16 4.79 21.99
CA LEU A 553 0.05 3.88 22.25
C LEU A 553 -0.12 2.79 21.18
N ARG A 554 0.11 3.11 19.90
CA ARG A 554 -0.07 2.14 18.81
C ARG A 554 0.98 1.03 18.85
N GLU A 555 2.25 1.38 19.02
CA GLU A 555 3.32 0.39 19.15
C GLU A 555 3.14 -0.45 20.43
N ALA A 556 2.77 0.19 21.53
CA ALA A 556 2.45 -0.49 22.78
C ALA A 556 1.33 -1.54 22.56
N TYR A 557 0.27 -1.16 21.84
CA TYR A 557 -0.83 -2.04 21.48
C TYR A 557 -0.36 -3.22 20.62
N THR A 558 0.42 -2.97 19.57
CA THR A 558 0.96 -4.01 18.69
C THR A 558 1.80 -5.03 19.46
N TYR A 559 2.67 -4.60 20.39
CA TYR A 559 3.46 -5.50 21.23
C TYR A 559 2.60 -6.28 22.22
N ALA A 560 1.61 -5.64 22.85
CA ALA A 560 0.66 -6.32 23.75
C ALA A 560 -0.16 -7.38 23.01
N PHE A 561 -0.61 -7.05 21.79
CA PHE A 561 -1.35 -7.95 20.91
C PHE A 561 -0.50 -9.14 20.47
N SER A 562 0.75 -8.91 20.06
CA SER A 562 1.71 -9.99 19.76
C SER A 562 1.95 -10.88 20.96
N HIS A 563 2.19 -10.30 22.14
CA HIS A 563 2.42 -11.04 23.38
C HIS A 563 1.25 -11.96 23.69
N ARG A 564 0.01 -11.45 23.60
CA ARG A 564 -1.22 -12.24 23.72
C ARG A 564 -1.24 -13.39 22.70
N SER A 565 -0.95 -13.11 21.43
CA SER A 565 -1.02 -14.09 20.34
C SER A 565 0.01 -15.23 20.44
N PHE A 566 1.16 -15.03 21.09
CA PHE A 566 2.21 -16.05 21.22
C PHE A 566 2.07 -16.97 22.44
N GLN A 567 1.21 -16.62 23.40
CA GLN A 567 0.99 -17.45 24.58
C GLN A 567 0.28 -18.75 24.19
N LYS A 568 0.83 -19.90 24.61
CA LYS A 568 0.20 -21.21 24.48
C LYS A 568 -0.72 -21.45 25.68
N THR A 569 -1.86 -22.09 25.43
CA THR A 569 -2.92 -22.52 26.38
C THR A 569 -4.03 -21.51 26.73
N GLU A 570 -5.24 -22.07 26.85
CA GLU A 570 -6.49 -21.46 27.31
C GLU A 570 -6.44 -20.97 28.77
N ASN A 571 -5.36 -21.29 29.51
CA ASN A 571 -5.08 -20.70 30.82
C ASN A 571 -4.45 -19.31 30.68
N THR A 572 -5.31 -18.34 30.41
CA THR A 572 -5.35 -16.98 30.95
C THR A 572 -4.15 -16.56 31.82
N ASN A 573 -3.07 -16.14 31.18
CA ASN A 573 -2.33 -15.00 31.70
C ASN A 573 -3.17 -13.76 31.44
N LEU A 574 -4.20 -13.57 32.28
CA LEU A 574 -5.17 -12.47 32.27
C LEU A 574 -4.48 -11.11 32.03
N LEU A 575 -3.26 -10.96 32.55
CA LEU A 575 -2.41 -9.77 32.41
C LEU A 575 -2.19 -9.33 30.96
N GLY A 576 -1.93 -10.27 30.04
CA GLY A 576 -1.68 -9.95 28.63
C GLY A 576 -2.95 -9.49 27.91
N GLU A 577 -4.07 -10.13 28.21
CA GLU A 577 -5.39 -9.76 27.66
C GLU A 577 -5.84 -8.40 28.21
N LEU A 578 -5.65 -8.14 29.50
CA LEU A 578 -6.00 -6.86 30.15
C LEU A 578 -5.14 -5.70 29.64
N ASP A 579 -3.84 -5.91 29.41
CA ASP A 579 -2.98 -4.90 28.79
C ASP A 579 -3.45 -4.53 27.38
N MET A 580 -3.79 -5.53 26.58
CA MET A 580 -4.35 -5.33 25.24
C MET A 580 -5.68 -4.57 25.31
N LEU A 581 -6.62 -4.96 26.17
CA LEU A 581 -7.93 -4.29 26.30
C LEU A 581 -7.80 -2.85 26.82
N ARG A 582 -6.89 -2.59 27.76
CA ARG A 582 -6.57 -1.24 28.22
C ARG A 582 -6.10 -0.36 27.07
N LEU A 583 -5.11 -0.85 26.32
CA LEU A 583 -4.52 -0.11 25.20
C LEU A 583 -5.54 0.08 24.06
N ARG A 584 -6.36 -0.93 23.77
CA ARG A 584 -7.49 -0.84 22.84
C ARG A 584 -8.44 0.27 23.26
N TRP A 585 -8.84 0.32 24.53
CA TRP A 585 -9.71 1.37 25.02
C TRP A 585 -9.06 2.75 24.87
N LYS A 586 -7.77 2.90 25.20
CA LYS A 586 -7.03 4.16 25.00
C LYS A 586 -7.05 4.63 23.55
N LEU A 587 -6.94 3.72 22.58
CA LEU A 587 -7.00 4.02 21.15
C LEU A 587 -8.43 4.32 20.64
N SER A 588 -9.48 3.93 21.37
CA SER A 588 -10.88 4.13 20.96
C SER A 588 -11.58 5.18 21.85
N PRO A 589 -11.57 6.48 21.48
CA PRO A 589 -12.26 7.53 22.23
C PRO A 589 -13.78 7.40 22.09
N GLY A 590 -14.52 7.62 23.19
CA GLY A 590 -16.00 7.57 23.22
C GLY A 590 -16.60 6.15 23.27
N THR A 591 -15.78 5.10 23.29
CA THR A 591 -16.21 3.70 23.45
C THR A 591 -16.50 3.39 24.92
N THR A 592 -17.59 2.67 25.20
CA THR A 592 -17.98 2.34 26.58
C THR A 592 -17.17 1.18 27.16
N MET A 593 -17.08 1.10 28.49
CA MET A 593 -16.44 -0.02 29.19
C MET A 593 -17.06 -1.38 28.79
N LYS A 594 -18.39 -1.43 28.64
CA LYS A 594 -19.10 -2.65 28.24
C LYS A 594 -18.72 -3.13 26.84
N GLU A 595 -18.45 -2.23 25.91
CA GLU A 595 -18.03 -2.59 24.55
C GLU A 595 -16.60 -3.14 24.48
N ILE A 596 -15.71 -2.75 25.41
CA ILE A 596 -14.33 -3.23 25.44
C ILE A 596 -14.19 -4.51 26.28
N TYR A 597 -14.75 -4.52 27.50
CA TYR A 597 -14.56 -5.59 28.47
C TYR A 597 -15.74 -6.55 28.59
N GLY A 598 -16.90 -6.24 27.99
CA GLY A 598 -18.14 -6.99 28.22
C GLY A 598 -18.08 -8.45 27.79
N ASP A 599 -17.50 -8.74 26.64
CA ASP A 599 -17.36 -10.11 26.14
C ASP A 599 -16.53 -10.96 27.12
N LEU A 600 -15.35 -10.46 27.51
CA LEU A 600 -14.47 -11.15 28.47
C LEU A 600 -15.14 -11.33 29.85
N LEU A 601 -15.91 -10.34 30.31
CA LEU A 601 -16.63 -10.42 31.59
C LEU A 601 -17.77 -11.45 31.57
N ASN A 602 -18.47 -11.58 30.44
CA ASN A 602 -19.57 -12.52 30.28
C ASN A 602 -19.07 -13.96 30.12
N ASP A 603 -17.97 -14.15 29.39
CA ASP A 603 -17.41 -15.47 29.07
C ASP A 603 -16.62 -16.09 30.23
N THR A 604 -16.21 -15.28 31.21
CA THR A 604 -15.49 -15.77 32.40
C THR A 604 -16.49 -16.38 33.39
N GLU A 605 -16.25 -17.61 33.86
CA GLU A 605 -17.10 -18.22 34.89
C GLU A 605 -16.63 -17.91 36.32
N GLU A 606 -15.30 -17.79 36.54
CA GLU A 606 -14.70 -17.64 37.87
C GLU A 606 -14.80 -16.20 38.42
N ASP A 607 -15.43 -16.03 39.58
CA ASP A 607 -15.67 -14.72 40.20
C ASP A 607 -14.38 -13.99 40.59
N SER A 608 -13.31 -14.71 40.97
CA SER A 608 -12.01 -14.13 41.30
C SER A 608 -11.34 -13.45 40.10
N VAL A 609 -11.54 -14.03 38.91
CA VAL A 609 -11.04 -13.53 37.63
C VAL A 609 -11.89 -12.36 37.16
N LYS A 610 -13.23 -12.46 37.29
CA LYS A 610 -14.15 -11.32 37.05
C LYS A 610 -13.77 -10.10 37.88
N ASP A 611 -13.52 -10.27 39.18
CA ASP A 611 -13.09 -9.19 40.07
C ASP A 611 -11.79 -8.52 39.58
N SER A 612 -10.85 -9.31 39.07
CA SER A 612 -9.58 -8.80 38.52
C SER A 612 -9.76 -8.05 37.19
N ILE A 613 -10.67 -8.52 36.30
CA ILE A 613 -11.04 -7.83 35.06
C ILE A 613 -11.72 -6.50 35.39
N LEU A 614 -12.72 -6.52 36.28
CA LEU A 614 -13.45 -5.33 36.71
C LEU A 614 -12.52 -4.31 37.35
N PHE A 615 -11.62 -4.75 38.23
CA PHE A 615 -10.63 -3.87 38.84
C PHE A 615 -9.74 -3.18 37.79
N SER A 616 -9.20 -3.94 36.82
CA SER A 616 -8.36 -3.39 35.74
C SER A 616 -9.11 -2.37 34.88
N ALA A 617 -10.36 -2.69 34.53
CA ALA A 617 -11.19 -1.84 33.70
C ALA A 617 -11.59 -0.54 34.42
N LEU A 618 -12.01 -0.61 35.69
CA LEU A 618 -12.33 0.57 36.51
C LEU A 618 -11.09 1.43 36.81
N LEU A 619 -9.93 0.79 37.05
CA LEU A 619 -8.66 1.48 37.22
C LEU A 619 -8.29 2.29 35.98
N THR A 620 -8.39 1.67 34.80
CA THR A 620 -8.18 2.35 33.51
C THR A 620 -9.19 3.48 33.31
N CYS A 621 -10.47 3.23 33.60
CA CYS A 621 -11.52 4.22 33.49
C CYS A 621 -11.20 5.49 34.30
N TYR A 622 -10.96 5.35 35.61
CA TYR A 622 -10.83 6.50 36.51
C TYR A 622 -9.55 7.29 36.27
N LEU A 623 -8.51 6.66 35.71
CA LEU A 623 -7.25 7.31 35.35
C LEU A 623 -7.29 7.98 33.97
N ASP A 624 -7.70 7.24 32.94
CA ASP A 624 -7.49 7.62 31.54
C ASP A 624 -8.75 8.12 30.82
N LYS A 625 -9.95 7.82 31.31
CA LYS A 625 -11.21 8.06 30.59
C LYS A 625 -12.12 9.09 31.25
N ASN A 626 -13.16 9.47 30.52
CA ASN A 626 -14.25 10.28 31.05
C ASN A 626 -15.21 9.39 31.82
N LEU A 627 -15.78 9.90 32.92
CA LEU A 627 -16.69 9.12 33.76
C LEU A 627 -17.97 8.69 33.01
N SER A 628 -18.37 9.42 31.97
CA SER A 628 -19.47 9.05 31.06
C SER A 628 -19.27 7.71 30.38
N ASP A 629 -18.02 7.32 30.13
CA ASP A 629 -17.67 6.12 29.36
C ASP A 629 -17.66 4.87 30.26
N CYS A 630 -17.86 5.05 31.57
CA CYS A 630 -17.67 4.04 32.61
C CYS A 630 -18.94 3.61 33.33
N VAL A 631 -20.11 4.11 32.92
CA VAL A 631 -21.39 3.95 33.62
C VAL A 631 -21.85 2.49 33.74
N SER A 632 -21.25 1.57 32.97
CA SER A 632 -21.64 0.16 32.94
C SER A 632 -21.37 -0.62 34.24
N TYR A 633 -20.36 -0.21 35.01
CA TYR A 633 -19.94 -0.88 36.25
C TYR A 633 -19.41 0.15 37.25
N SER A 634 -19.41 -0.19 38.53
CA SER A 634 -18.98 0.69 39.63
C SER A 634 -17.96 0.02 40.53
N PHE A 635 -17.28 0.80 41.36
CA PHE A 635 -16.42 0.25 42.41
C PHE A 635 -17.20 -0.60 43.44
N GLU A 636 -18.54 -0.53 43.48
CA GLU A 636 -19.35 -1.35 44.39
C GLU A 636 -19.36 -2.83 43.99
N ASP A 637 -19.18 -3.10 42.69
CA ASP A 637 -19.22 -4.42 42.06
C ASP A 637 -17.94 -5.24 42.28
N VAL A 638 -16.90 -4.63 42.86
CA VAL A 638 -15.63 -5.28 43.21
C VAL A 638 -15.73 -5.88 44.62
N ALA A 639 -15.44 -7.18 44.74
CA ALA A 639 -15.56 -7.93 45.99
C ALA A 639 -14.40 -7.66 46.96
N ASP A 640 -13.18 -7.48 46.43
CA ASP A 640 -11.99 -7.18 47.25
C ASP A 640 -12.08 -5.77 47.87
N SER A 641 -12.14 -5.71 49.20
CA SER A 641 -12.30 -4.46 49.94
C SER A 641 -11.14 -3.47 49.76
N SER A 642 -9.91 -3.96 49.56
CA SER A 642 -8.72 -3.12 49.36
C SER A 642 -8.76 -2.47 47.98
N LYS A 643 -9.07 -3.25 46.93
CA LYS A 643 -9.25 -2.77 45.56
C LYS A 643 -10.42 -1.79 45.46
N LYS A 644 -11.55 -2.12 46.11
CA LYS A 644 -12.76 -1.29 46.18
C LYS A 644 -12.47 0.09 46.80
N ASN A 645 -11.75 0.13 47.92
CA ASN A 645 -11.39 1.40 48.57
C ASN A 645 -10.46 2.26 47.70
N LEU A 646 -9.52 1.64 47.00
CA LEU A 646 -8.66 2.33 46.04
C LEU A 646 -9.48 2.95 44.90
N LEU A 647 -10.33 2.15 44.26
CA LEU A 647 -11.21 2.61 43.17
C LEU A 647 -12.16 3.73 43.62
N LYS A 648 -12.73 3.64 44.82
CA LYS A 648 -13.56 4.69 45.43
C LYS A 648 -12.79 6.00 45.63
N THR A 649 -11.52 5.91 46.04
CA THR A 649 -10.64 7.08 46.20
C THR A 649 -10.37 7.74 44.85
N LEU A 650 -10.04 6.94 43.82
CA LEU A 650 -9.79 7.43 42.47
C LEU A 650 -11.04 8.04 41.83
N TYR A 651 -12.20 7.41 42.00
CA TYR A 651 -13.48 7.94 41.53
C TYR A 651 -13.81 9.30 42.16
N SER A 652 -13.72 9.38 43.50
CA SER A 652 -13.92 10.63 44.24
C SER A 652 -12.97 11.72 43.74
N PHE A 653 -11.68 11.41 43.63
CA PHE A 653 -10.68 12.36 43.16
C PHE A 653 -10.95 12.83 41.73
N LYS A 654 -11.27 11.91 40.82
CA LYS A 654 -11.61 12.24 39.42
C LYS A 654 -12.86 13.11 39.33
N SER A 655 -13.84 12.91 40.21
CA SER A 655 -15.06 13.72 40.30
C SER A 655 -14.86 15.11 40.92
N GLY A 656 -13.63 15.47 41.30
CA GLY A 656 -13.30 16.77 41.88
C GLY A 656 -13.50 16.85 43.40
N VAL A 657 -13.70 15.71 44.09
CA VAL A 657 -13.73 15.66 45.55
C VAL A 657 -12.30 15.58 46.07
N PRO A 658 -11.84 16.51 46.94
CA PRO A 658 -10.51 16.47 47.51
C PRO A 658 -10.27 15.18 48.30
N VAL A 659 -9.10 14.59 48.14
CA VAL A 659 -8.68 13.38 48.87
C VAL A 659 -7.36 13.64 49.58
N VAL A 660 -7.14 12.95 50.70
CA VAL A 660 -5.86 13.05 51.42
C VAL A 660 -4.74 12.50 50.55
N PRO A 661 -3.62 13.23 50.33
CA PRO A 661 -2.56 12.79 49.42
C PRO A 661 -2.02 11.39 49.69
N SER A 662 -1.90 11.00 50.98
CA SER A 662 -1.44 9.66 51.36
C SER A 662 -2.35 8.52 50.91
N ALA A 663 -3.64 8.78 50.68
CA ALA A 663 -4.60 7.79 50.18
C ALA A 663 -4.39 7.45 48.70
N LEU A 664 -3.64 8.27 47.95
CA LEU A 664 -3.30 8.03 46.55
C LEU A 664 -2.08 7.11 46.39
N LYS A 665 -1.30 6.89 47.46
CA LYS A 665 -0.15 6.00 47.47
C LYS A 665 -0.62 4.56 47.59
N VAL A 666 -0.11 3.70 46.71
CA VAL A 666 -0.44 2.27 46.69
C VAL A 666 0.85 1.45 46.66
N LEU A 667 0.80 0.23 47.20
CA LEU A 667 1.88 -0.74 47.06
C LEU A 667 1.96 -1.22 45.61
N ASP A 668 3.15 -1.19 45.00
CA ASP A 668 3.34 -1.55 43.59
C ASP A 668 2.76 -2.92 43.24
N LYS A 669 2.84 -3.90 44.16
CA LYS A 669 2.31 -5.25 43.97
C LYS A 669 0.79 -5.31 43.70
N VAL A 670 0.03 -4.30 44.13
CA VAL A 670 -1.43 -4.23 43.94
C VAL A 670 -1.78 -3.72 42.54
N ILE A 671 -0.98 -2.79 41.99
CA ILE A 671 -1.27 -2.12 40.72
C ILE A 671 -0.45 -2.69 39.55
N SER A 672 0.79 -3.10 39.78
CA SER A 672 1.74 -3.49 38.72
C SER A 672 1.25 -4.61 37.79
N PRO A 673 0.41 -5.57 38.23
CA PRO A 673 -0.18 -6.55 37.31
C PRO A 673 -1.16 -5.91 36.32
N PHE A 674 -1.85 -4.83 36.70
CA PHE A 674 -2.95 -4.24 35.94
C PHE A 674 -2.60 -2.92 35.27
N TYR A 675 -1.60 -2.19 35.80
CA TYR A 675 -1.26 -0.84 35.38
C TYR A 675 0.20 -0.52 35.73
N ASP A 676 0.87 0.30 34.91
CA ASP A 676 2.27 0.65 35.15
C ASP A 676 2.36 1.70 36.29
N PRO A 677 3.21 1.51 37.32
CA PRO A 677 3.30 2.43 38.45
C PRO A 677 3.65 3.88 38.07
N TYR A 678 4.54 4.08 37.10
CA TYR A 678 4.87 5.43 36.61
C TYR A 678 3.66 6.08 35.95
N LEU A 679 2.97 5.36 35.07
CA LEU A 679 1.75 5.87 34.41
C LEU A 679 0.61 6.14 35.42
N TYR A 680 0.47 5.30 36.45
CA TYR A 680 -0.52 5.48 37.50
C TYR A 680 -0.36 6.85 38.17
N TYR A 681 0.85 7.15 38.67
CA TYR A 681 1.12 8.42 39.33
C TYR A 681 1.10 9.61 38.37
N LYS A 682 1.61 9.44 37.13
CA LYS A 682 1.57 10.47 36.08
C LYS A 682 0.14 10.86 35.72
N ASN A 683 -0.79 9.91 35.62
CA ASN A 683 -2.18 10.21 35.29
C ASN A 683 -2.94 10.85 36.45
N ILE A 684 -2.66 10.45 37.69
CA ILE A 684 -3.20 11.15 38.87
C ILE A 684 -2.66 12.59 38.92
N LEU A 685 -1.40 12.81 38.58
CA LEU A 685 -0.82 14.15 38.46
C LEU A 685 -1.55 15.00 37.40
N LYS A 686 -1.91 14.40 36.24
CA LYS A 686 -2.74 15.07 35.22
C LYS A 686 -4.12 15.43 35.79
N ILE A 687 -4.78 14.52 36.51
CA ILE A 687 -6.09 14.76 37.16
C ILE A 687 -5.98 15.88 38.20
N ALA A 688 -4.94 15.85 39.05
CA ALA A 688 -4.69 16.88 40.06
C ALA A 688 -4.56 18.28 39.43
N ARG A 689 -3.86 18.37 38.30
CA ARG A 689 -3.73 19.60 37.52
C ARG A 689 -5.06 20.06 36.92
N THR A 690 -5.90 19.14 36.45
CA THR A 690 -7.24 19.46 35.92
C THR A 690 -8.18 19.94 37.02
N ASN A 691 -8.11 19.33 38.20
CA ASN A 691 -8.99 19.62 39.34
C ASN A 691 -8.45 20.73 40.24
N TYR A 692 -7.30 21.33 39.92
CA TYR A 692 -6.64 22.38 40.70
C TYR A 692 -6.28 21.96 42.14
N GLU A 693 -5.73 20.76 42.31
CA GLU A 693 -5.36 20.16 43.60
C GLU A 693 -3.83 20.08 43.78
N PRO A 694 -3.15 21.19 44.15
CA PRO A 694 -1.69 21.27 44.13
C PRO A 694 -0.99 20.37 45.14
N GLU A 695 -1.57 20.16 46.33
CA GLU A 695 -0.95 19.35 47.38
C GLU A 695 -0.95 17.86 47.01
N ALA A 696 -2.08 17.37 46.48
CA ALA A 696 -2.17 16.02 45.93
C ALA A 696 -1.24 15.85 44.73
N GLY A 697 -1.22 16.83 43.82
CA GLY A 697 -0.37 16.82 42.62
C GLY A 697 1.13 16.81 42.94
N GLU A 698 1.61 17.64 43.88
CA GLU A 698 3.02 17.62 44.31
C GLU A 698 3.43 16.27 44.90
N PHE A 699 2.54 15.67 45.70
CA PHE A 699 2.78 14.37 46.30
C PHE A 699 2.92 13.26 45.25
N VAL A 700 1.96 13.13 44.33
CA VAL A 700 2.02 12.08 43.29
C VAL A 700 3.08 12.38 42.23
N GLY A 701 3.42 13.64 41.99
CA GLY A 701 4.49 14.00 41.06
C GLY A 701 5.87 13.55 41.55
N LYS A 702 6.13 13.59 42.87
CA LYS A 702 7.35 12.99 43.44
C LYS A 702 7.38 11.48 43.22
N LEU A 703 6.26 10.80 43.45
CA LEU A 703 6.15 9.35 43.22
C LEU A 703 6.30 8.98 41.74
N ALA A 704 5.81 9.81 40.82
CA ALA A 704 6.03 9.63 39.38
C ALA A 704 7.52 9.76 39.01
N LEU A 705 8.23 10.74 39.58
CA LEU A 705 9.68 10.90 39.36
C LEU A 705 10.47 9.72 39.94
N GLU A 706 10.11 9.23 41.12
CA GLU A 706 10.73 8.03 41.72
C GLU A 706 10.57 6.77 40.85
N ASN A 707 9.48 6.67 40.09
CA ASN A 707 9.18 5.53 39.23
C ASN A 707 9.65 5.72 37.76
N SER A 708 10.26 6.86 37.45
CA SER A 708 10.80 7.13 36.11
C SER A 708 12.06 6.30 35.82
N SER A 709 12.24 5.92 34.56
CA SER A 709 13.32 5.05 34.10
C SER A 709 14.28 5.71 33.12
N ASP A 710 13.86 6.81 32.48
CA ASP A 710 14.69 7.58 31.56
C ASP A 710 14.44 9.10 31.66
N SER A 711 15.28 9.88 30.98
CA SER A 711 15.22 11.35 30.99
C SER A 711 13.99 11.93 30.30
N GLU A 712 13.39 11.22 29.35
CA GLU A 712 12.16 11.67 28.69
C GLU A 712 10.97 11.58 29.64
N GLU A 713 10.89 10.49 30.42
CA GLU A 713 9.87 10.28 31.44
C GLU A 713 9.96 11.28 32.59
N ILE A 714 11.19 11.60 33.03
CA ILE A 714 11.45 12.67 34.01
C ILE A 714 10.91 13.99 33.48
N ARG A 715 11.33 14.38 32.26
CA ARG A 715 10.89 15.63 31.63
C ARG A 715 9.36 15.70 31.53
N GLY A 716 8.71 14.63 31.10
CA GLY A 716 7.25 14.58 30.98
C GLY A 716 6.51 14.76 32.31
N ALA A 717 7.03 14.22 33.41
CA ALA A 717 6.45 14.44 34.74
C ALA A 717 6.72 15.86 35.27
N GLU A 718 7.93 16.38 35.06
CA GLU A 718 8.31 17.74 35.44
C GLU A 718 7.50 18.81 34.71
N GLU A 719 7.23 18.64 33.41
CA GLU A 719 6.38 19.56 32.64
C GLU A 719 4.97 19.70 33.23
N ILE A 720 4.37 18.59 33.67
CA ILE A 720 3.05 18.62 34.30
C ILE A 720 3.13 19.28 35.68
N LEU A 721 4.17 18.97 36.47
CA LEU A 721 4.43 19.60 37.77
C LEU A 721 4.65 21.11 37.65
N GLN A 722 5.41 21.57 36.66
CA GLN A 722 5.60 23.00 36.38
C GLN A 722 4.26 23.67 36.07
N GLY A 723 3.41 23.04 35.27
CA GLY A 723 2.05 23.51 35.02
C GLY A 723 1.20 23.63 36.30
N LEU A 724 1.29 22.63 37.18
CA LEU A 724 0.62 22.63 38.49
C LEU A 724 1.15 23.75 39.41
N TYR A 725 2.47 23.94 39.48
CA TYR A 725 3.08 25.02 40.26
C TYR A 725 2.67 26.39 39.75
N ALA A 726 2.62 26.59 38.43
CA ALA A 726 2.13 27.81 37.84
C ALA A 726 0.68 28.12 38.26
N GLN A 727 -0.21 27.11 38.25
CA GLN A 727 -1.59 27.24 38.74
C GLN A 727 -1.62 27.59 40.24
N LYS A 728 -0.83 26.91 41.06
CA LYS A 728 -0.72 27.19 42.51
C LYS A 728 -0.29 28.64 42.78
N TYR A 729 0.73 29.13 42.09
CA TYR A 729 1.22 30.50 42.23
C TYR A 729 0.22 31.55 41.72
N PHE A 730 -0.51 31.24 40.65
CA PHE A 730 -1.59 32.08 40.16
C PHE A 730 -2.72 32.21 41.20
N LEU A 731 -3.16 31.09 41.80
CA LEU A 731 -4.19 31.08 42.84
C LEU A 731 -3.75 31.78 44.14
N GLN A 732 -2.45 31.78 44.44
CA GLN A 732 -1.88 32.47 45.60
C GLN A 732 -1.61 33.98 45.37
N GLY A 733 -1.97 34.53 44.20
CA GLY A 733 -1.80 35.95 43.90
C GLY A 733 -0.34 36.42 43.85
N ALA A 734 0.62 35.51 43.63
CA ALA A 734 2.03 35.85 43.59
C ALA A 734 2.39 36.55 42.28
N THR A 735 3.06 37.70 42.35
CA THR A 735 3.59 38.41 41.18
C THR A 735 4.54 37.51 40.37
N LEU A 736 4.41 37.55 39.04
CA LEU A 736 5.10 36.75 38.01
C LEU A 736 6.64 36.64 38.14
N SER A 737 7.28 37.43 39.00
CA SER A 737 8.74 37.45 39.20
C SER A 737 9.30 36.19 39.89
N LYS A 738 8.49 35.39 40.60
CA LYS A 738 8.95 34.13 41.23
C LYS A 738 8.94 32.92 40.31
N ILE A 739 8.17 32.92 39.21
CA ILE A 739 8.07 31.78 38.29
C ILE A 739 9.39 31.57 37.52
N LYS A 740 10.14 32.65 37.23
CA LYS A 740 11.49 32.58 36.62
C LYS A 740 12.56 31.87 37.49
N SER A 741 12.29 31.65 38.78
CA SER A 741 13.27 30.97 39.66
C SER A 741 13.23 29.45 39.55
N VAL A 742 12.20 28.87 38.91
CA VAL A 742 12.10 27.41 38.69
C VAL A 742 12.95 26.96 37.49
N GLU A 743 13.19 27.82 36.50
CA GLU A 743 14.11 27.54 35.37
C GLU A 743 15.58 27.31 35.80
N ARG A 744 15.98 27.69 37.02
CA ARG A 744 17.39 27.64 37.46
C ARG A 744 17.74 26.48 38.40
N LYS A 745 16.81 25.59 38.75
CA LYS A 745 17.10 24.45 39.65
C LYS A 745 17.17 23.07 38.99
N SER A 746 16.98 22.97 37.68
CA SER A 746 17.06 21.69 36.93
C SER A 746 18.36 21.49 36.13
N TYR A 747 19.43 22.21 36.47
CA TYR A 747 20.78 21.95 35.96
C TYR A 747 21.78 21.93 37.12
N ILE A 748 21.85 20.81 37.86
CA ILE A 748 23.07 20.17 38.37
C ILE A 748 22.82 18.67 38.36
#